data_AF-A0A4R4MRS5-F1
#
_entry.id   AF-A0A4R4MRS5-F1
#
_cell.length_a   1.000
_cell.length_b   1.000
_cell.length_c   1.000
_cell.angle_alpha   90.00
_cell.angle_beta   90.00
_cell.angle_gamma   90.00
#
_symmetry.space_group_name_H-M   'P 1'
#
loop_
_entity.id
_entity.type
_entity.pdbx_description
1 polymer ?
#
loop_
_entity_poly.entity_id
_entity_poly.type
_entity_poly.pdbx_seq_one_letter_code
_entity_poly.pdbx_strand_id
1 'polypeptide(L)'
;MHRMFRGAARTAAIAALIVSSGALVAVPPAIADIGADIGLVCSGKAGTHQVALRIDSTIPSSGAVGQPVQLGTIKVDVSLPPELVKEVEPAPSVEASAPPVTGVTPSSAAAPALGGVAEIQVAVRGPGGDRRGGWPAFALAAAPPRGDGAVHLTGSGVAPPVVPESPGGLSWSAGAVGLSLVPDDTAGQDSEELALRCAAEKETVLGTVQVRRESGIAVPGASSASPRQAAAPEEHLCETIPARGEDPRYAISDDPKLKEIYESPETPSTLFPMDGPGEMYCIKATGFFNVKKAGNAVPVAVENNVRALTTSYVGNPLFGPNWSEFHGYFVNQTYPTPATMLGFGFMPTRATATALQVGAPGSGAADPITGNMRILQRLATFAIPDPTVENQEIRANAYIRIKADQAEVNGVPLDLGDKCTTSPTLLSASGFMGNLRTGTTQYDQGQTLIAQDFAIPAFSNCGVGEDLSPILTASVSGTGNYANLESGQWCIVINGHNCVDGAGALPRTFTVNPGGTVTAVARPFTLTQGNAEFRCESATMQLDMDRGHWQSRFRLAKGDMSLAGCEVESSDGVVHQVRGEVTQDGALWMNMITNEIGNPEMRINGVLLNATVDLGGSQTCTLRISEVLTRLFPIFNEVVDERPADMSGTYDNGTFSVKTHFLKPSMKSTCSIPGFTDFLNGFTSIKADFAFDPVQQITTP
;
A
#
# COMPACT_ATOMS: atom_id res chain seq x y z
N MET A 1 44.74 -54.40 -50.97
CA MET A 1 45.51 -55.40 -50.19
C MET A 1 45.52 -54.99 -48.72
N HIS A 2 45.11 -55.92 -47.84
CA HIS A 2 45.46 -56.08 -46.41
C HIS A 2 45.02 -54.98 -45.41
N ARG A 3 44.05 -55.30 -44.53
CA ARG A 3 44.16 -55.85 -43.15
C ARG A 3 44.54 -54.75 -42.12
N MET A 4 43.63 -54.34 -41.24
CA MET A 4 43.18 -54.94 -39.95
C MET A 4 43.96 -54.41 -38.72
N PHE A 5 43.17 -53.93 -37.75
CA PHE A 5 43.33 -53.98 -36.28
C PHE A 5 43.98 -52.86 -35.43
N ARG A 6 43.11 -52.34 -34.53
CA ARG A 6 43.23 -52.13 -33.06
C ARG A 6 44.32 -51.21 -32.49
N GLY A 7 43.88 -50.35 -31.56
CA GLY A 7 44.69 -50.01 -30.38
C GLY A 7 44.35 -48.65 -29.75
N ALA A 8 43.83 -48.70 -28.53
CA ALA A 8 43.32 -47.61 -27.70
C ALA A 8 44.36 -46.57 -27.19
N ALA A 9 43.78 -45.56 -26.50
CA ALA A 9 44.34 -44.67 -25.46
C ALA A 9 44.76 -43.27 -25.96
N ARG A 10 43.90 -42.26 -25.76
CA ARG A 10 43.70 -41.40 -24.56
C ARG A 10 44.69 -40.24 -24.47
N THR A 11 44.10 -39.03 -24.49
CA THR A 11 44.56 -37.75 -23.89
C THR A 11 45.86 -37.12 -24.41
N ALA A 12 46.00 -35.82 -24.62
CA ALA A 12 45.10 -34.67 -24.70
C ALA A 12 45.96 -33.48 -25.19
N ALA A 13 45.29 -32.50 -25.80
CA ALA A 13 45.60 -31.07 -25.74
C ALA A 13 46.82 -30.50 -26.49
N ILE A 14 46.54 -29.60 -27.43
CA ILE A 14 46.76 -28.13 -27.36
C ILE A 14 46.86 -27.62 -28.81
N ALA A 15 46.01 -26.69 -29.21
CA ALA A 15 46.42 -25.45 -29.89
C ALA A 15 45.21 -24.66 -30.38
N ALA A 16 45.36 -23.34 -30.25
CA ALA A 16 44.33 -22.33 -30.33
C ALA A 16 43.96 -21.91 -31.76
N LEU A 17 42.70 -21.43 -31.88
CA LEU A 17 42.20 -20.31 -32.68
C LEU A 17 42.55 -20.23 -34.18
N ILE A 18 41.51 -20.24 -35.04
CA ILE A 18 41.19 -19.16 -36.01
C ILE A 18 39.82 -19.44 -36.67
N VAL A 19 38.88 -18.54 -36.38
CA VAL A 19 37.93 -17.82 -37.26
C VAL A 19 37.24 -18.55 -38.44
N SER A 20 35.92 -18.26 -38.52
CA SER A 20 35.04 -18.28 -39.71
C SER A 20 34.60 -19.63 -40.26
N SER A 21 33.45 -20.12 -39.78
CA SER A 21 32.25 -20.43 -40.57
C SER A 21 31.24 -21.17 -39.70
N GLY A 22 29.96 -20.91 -39.93
CA GLY A 22 28.87 -21.38 -39.09
C GLY A 22 28.90 -22.89 -38.83
N ALA A 23 28.86 -23.24 -37.55
CA ALA A 23 28.33 -24.50 -37.10
C ALA A 23 27.41 -24.18 -35.93
N LEU A 24 26.16 -24.60 -36.09
CA LEU A 24 25.13 -24.65 -35.08
C LEU A 24 25.73 -25.18 -33.77
N VAL A 25 25.95 -24.32 -32.78
CA VAL A 25 25.98 -24.78 -31.41
C VAL A 25 24.55 -25.20 -31.13
N ALA A 26 24.32 -26.50 -31.14
CA ALA A 26 23.19 -27.09 -30.46
C ALA A 26 23.25 -26.60 -29.01
N VAL A 27 22.52 -25.52 -28.73
CA VAL A 27 22.18 -25.13 -27.38
C VAL A 27 21.43 -26.35 -26.82
N PRO A 28 21.89 -26.96 -25.71
CA PRO A 28 21.12 -28.03 -25.11
C PRO A 28 19.69 -27.53 -24.90
N PRO A 29 18.67 -28.35 -25.20
CA PRO A 29 17.29 -27.97 -24.95
C PRO A 29 17.16 -27.51 -23.51
N ALA A 30 16.42 -26.40 -23.33
CA ALA A 30 16.16 -25.77 -22.05
C ALA A 30 15.90 -26.81 -20.96
N ILE A 31 16.85 -26.95 -20.04
CA ILE A 31 16.59 -27.58 -18.75
C ILE A 31 15.82 -26.51 -17.98
N ALA A 32 14.50 -26.59 -18.06
CA ALA A 32 13.56 -25.67 -17.44
C ALA A 32 13.38 -26.02 -15.96
N ASP A 33 14.43 -25.82 -15.17
CA ASP A 33 14.39 -25.71 -13.72
C ASP A 33 15.46 -24.69 -13.31
N ILE A 34 15.07 -23.60 -12.65
CA ILE A 34 16.03 -22.79 -11.87
C ILE A 34 16.23 -23.51 -10.55
N GLY A 35 17.47 -23.82 -10.25
CA GLY A 35 17.96 -24.04 -8.90
C GLY A 35 19.27 -23.28 -8.78
N ALA A 36 19.34 -22.26 -7.92
CA ALA A 36 20.57 -21.54 -7.64
C ALA A 36 20.90 -21.66 -6.16
N ASP A 37 22.06 -22.23 -5.86
CA ASP A 37 22.66 -22.21 -4.53
C ASP A 37 23.57 -20.98 -4.43
N ILE A 38 23.27 -20.09 -3.49
CA ILE A 38 23.94 -18.81 -3.29
C ILE A 38 24.59 -18.83 -1.90
N GLY A 39 25.91 -18.69 -1.85
CA GLY A 39 26.63 -18.43 -0.60
C GLY A 39 26.52 -16.95 -0.23
N LEU A 40 25.99 -16.66 0.95
CA LEU A 40 25.80 -15.32 1.48
C LEU A 40 26.66 -15.09 2.72
N VAL A 41 27.24 -13.90 2.83
CA VAL A 41 27.84 -13.40 4.05
C VAL A 41 26.86 -12.45 4.72
N CYS A 42 26.34 -12.84 5.88
CA CYS A 42 25.37 -12.08 6.66
C CYS A 42 26.05 -11.37 7.83
N SER A 43 25.86 -10.07 7.99
CA SER A 43 26.32 -9.30 9.16
C SER A 43 25.19 -9.17 10.19
N GLY A 44 25.46 -9.61 11.42
CA GLY A 44 24.58 -9.48 12.60
C GLY A 44 25.28 -8.77 13.77
N LYS A 45 24.63 -8.75 14.94
CA LYS A 45 25.15 -8.06 16.15
C LYS A 45 26.46 -8.70 16.66
N ALA A 46 26.62 -10.03 16.55
CA ALA A 46 27.79 -10.75 17.05
C ALA A 46 28.94 -10.91 16.03
N GLY A 47 28.69 -10.65 14.73
CA GLY A 47 29.71 -10.79 13.69
C GLY A 47 29.15 -11.12 12.31
N THR A 48 30.00 -11.69 11.45
CA THR A 48 29.63 -12.12 10.11
C THR A 48 29.47 -13.65 10.04
N HIS A 49 28.40 -14.12 9.44
CA HIS A 49 28.03 -15.54 9.32
C HIS A 49 27.90 -15.94 7.86
N GLN A 50 28.27 -17.19 7.55
CA GLN A 50 28.04 -17.79 6.24
C GLN A 50 26.66 -18.45 6.24
N VAL A 51 25.78 -18.00 5.35
CA VAL A 51 24.43 -18.51 5.17
C VAL A 51 24.29 -19.01 3.74
N ALA A 52 23.73 -20.19 3.54
CA ALA A 52 23.42 -20.67 2.20
C ALA A 52 21.95 -20.37 1.87
N LEU A 53 21.70 -19.83 0.69
CA LEU A 53 20.36 -19.59 0.15
C LEU A 53 20.20 -20.42 -1.11
N ARG A 54 19.23 -21.33 -1.10
CA ARG A 54 18.80 -22.04 -2.29
C ARG A 54 17.47 -21.50 -2.78
N ILE A 55 17.42 -21.16 -4.06
CA ILE A 55 16.20 -20.70 -4.75
C ILE A 55 15.87 -21.70 -5.84
N ASP A 56 14.70 -22.33 -5.74
CA ASP A 56 14.17 -23.22 -6.78
C ASP A 56 12.90 -22.63 -7.41
N SER A 57 12.79 -22.63 -8.74
CA SER A 57 11.59 -22.17 -9.46
C SER A 57 11.55 -22.71 -10.90
N THR A 58 10.38 -22.75 -11.52
CA THR A 58 10.25 -23.09 -12.94
C THR A 58 10.22 -21.82 -13.80
N ILE A 59 10.91 -21.85 -14.94
CA ILE A 59 10.86 -20.74 -15.92
C ILE A 59 10.14 -21.19 -17.19
N PRO A 60 9.36 -20.32 -17.82
CA PRO A 60 8.98 -20.50 -19.22
C PRO A 60 10.21 -20.72 -20.10
N SER A 61 10.14 -21.69 -21.01
CA SER A 61 11.24 -21.98 -21.97
C SER A 61 11.44 -20.88 -23.02
N SER A 62 10.45 -20.01 -23.21
CA SER A 62 10.51 -18.83 -24.07
C SER A 62 9.47 -17.79 -23.65
N GLY A 63 9.70 -16.53 -24.03
CA GLY A 63 8.76 -15.42 -23.89
C GLY A 63 8.51 -14.72 -25.22
N ALA A 64 7.50 -13.86 -25.27
CA ALA A 64 7.21 -13.02 -26.42
C ALA A 64 7.24 -11.54 -26.02
N VAL A 65 7.67 -10.68 -26.95
CA VAL A 65 7.65 -9.22 -26.73
C VAL A 65 6.21 -8.78 -26.47
N GLY A 66 6.01 -7.99 -25.40
CA GLY A 66 4.70 -7.51 -24.98
C GLY A 66 3.84 -8.53 -24.21
N GLN A 67 4.34 -9.75 -23.97
CA GLN A 67 3.64 -10.77 -23.18
C GLN A 67 4.31 -10.95 -21.81
N PRO A 68 3.54 -11.10 -20.72
CA PRO A 68 4.11 -11.31 -19.40
C PRO A 68 4.88 -12.64 -19.32
N VAL A 69 6.15 -12.56 -18.93
CA VAL A 69 6.99 -13.70 -18.59
C VAL A 69 6.92 -13.89 -17.08
N GLN A 70 6.21 -14.94 -16.65
CA GLN A 70 5.92 -15.25 -15.25
C GLN A 70 6.77 -16.45 -14.80
N LEU A 71 7.51 -16.29 -13.70
CA LEU A 71 8.18 -17.41 -13.03
C LEU A 71 7.13 -18.27 -12.31
N GLY A 72 7.38 -19.58 -12.21
CA GLY A 72 6.58 -20.47 -11.36
C GLY A 72 6.75 -20.16 -9.88
N THR A 73 6.16 -20.98 -9.02
CA THR A 73 6.34 -20.85 -7.57
C THR A 73 7.82 -20.90 -7.23
N ILE A 74 8.29 -19.87 -6.53
CA ILE A 74 9.64 -19.76 -6.02
C ILE A 74 9.64 -20.42 -4.65
N LYS A 75 10.55 -21.38 -4.46
CA LYS A 75 10.86 -21.98 -3.18
C LYS A 75 12.20 -21.44 -2.71
N VAL A 76 12.25 -21.05 -1.45
CA VAL A 76 13.42 -20.51 -0.79
C VAL A 76 13.78 -21.47 0.34
N ASP A 77 15.05 -21.86 0.43
CA ASP A 77 15.61 -22.65 1.52
C ASP A 77 16.87 -21.96 2.03
N VAL A 78 16.81 -21.46 3.26
CA VAL A 78 17.89 -20.77 3.94
C VAL A 78 18.53 -21.72 4.94
N SER A 79 19.80 -22.04 4.75
CA SER A 79 20.57 -22.89 5.67
C SER A 79 21.39 -22.01 6.60
N LEU A 80 21.04 -22.05 7.89
CA LEU A 80 21.68 -21.27 8.95
C LEU A 80 22.75 -22.10 9.68
N PRO A 81 23.92 -21.51 9.97
CA PRO A 81 24.94 -22.17 10.78
C PRO A 81 24.49 -22.24 12.25
N PRO A 82 24.84 -23.31 13.00
CA PRO A 82 24.44 -23.49 14.40
C PRO A 82 24.78 -22.32 15.32
N GLU A 83 25.88 -21.62 15.05
CA GLU A 83 26.31 -20.48 15.87
C GLU A 83 25.34 -19.30 15.76
N LEU A 84 24.74 -19.10 14.58
CA LEU A 84 23.75 -18.06 14.37
C LEU A 84 22.41 -18.39 15.04
N VAL A 85 22.06 -19.68 15.11
CA VAL A 85 20.82 -20.13 15.77
C VAL A 85 20.88 -19.84 17.28
N LYS A 86 22.05 -20.02 17.90
CA LYS A 86 22.28 -19.70 19.33
C LYS A 86 22.13 -18.20 19.65
N GLU A 87 22.29 -17.33 18.67
CA GLU A 87 22.08 -15.88 18.86
C GLU A 87 20.59 -15.50 18.92
N VAL A 88 19.72 -16.34 18.36
CA VAL A 88 18.27 -16.13 18.36
C VAL A 88 17.60 -16.79 19.57
N GLU A 89 18.22 -17.80 20.17
CA GLU A 89 17.71 -18.43 21.38
C GLU A 89 17.77 -17.46 22.58
N PRO A 90 16.66 -17.26 23.33
CA PRO A 90 16.69 -16.44 24.53
C PRO A 90 17.67 -17.04 25.54
N ALA A 91 18.43 -16.17 26.21
CA ALA A 91 19.37 -16.59 27.27
C ALA A 91 18.62 -17.47 28.29
N PRO A 92 19.18 -18.62 28.71
CA PRO A 92 18.48 -19.54 29.60
C PRO A 92 18.09 -18.80 30.88
N SER A 93 16.78 -18.65 31.10
CA SER A 93 16.24 -18.14 32.35
C SER A 93 16.67 -19.10 33.46
N VAL A 94 17.31 -18.55 34.49
CA VAL A 94 17.66 -19.28 35.70
C VAL A 94 16.36 -19.54 36.46
N GLU A 95 15.64 -20.62 36.14
CA GLU A 95 14.55 -21.11 36.97
C GLU A 95 14.88 -22.39 37.73
N ALA A 96 14.32 -22.40 38.93
CA ALA A 96 14.55 -23.29 40.05
C ALA A 96 14.57 -24.79 39.71
N SER A 97 15.57 -25.45 40.29
CA SER A 97 15.72 -26.91 40.37
C SER A 97 14.45 -27.61 40.87
N ALA A 98 13.75 -28.31 39.98
CA ALA A 98 12.87 -29.42 40.34
C ALA A 98 13.66 -30.75 40.23
N PRO A 99 13.47 -31.71 41.16
CA PRO A 99 14.27 -32.93 41.23
C PRO A 99 13.92 -33.94 40.11
N PRO A 100 14.85 -34.84 39.75
CA PRO A 100 14.74 -35.67 38.55
C PRO A 100 13.76 -36.82 38.74
N VAL A 101 12.80 -36.96 37.82
CA VAL A 101 12.07 -38.21 37.61
C VAL A 101 12.87 -39.04 36.62
N THR A 102 13.52 -40.10 37.11
CA THR A 102 14.22 -41.10 36.31
C THR A 102 13.21 -41.98 35.57
N GLY A 103 13.32 -42.09 34.25
CA GLY A 103 12.72 -43.23 33.54
C GLY A 103 12.19 -43.04 32.12
N VAL A 104 12.68 -42.10 31.31
CA VAL A 104 12.50 -42.15 29.85
C VAL A 104 13.74 -41.54 29.20
N THR A 105 14.45 -42.31 28.38
CA THR A 105 15.46 -41.76 27.45
C THR A 105 14.74 -40.91 26.41
N PRO A 106 14.94 -39.58 26.35
CA PRO A 106 14.41 -38.77 25.26
C PRO A 106 15.22 -39.11 24.01
N SER A 107 14.57 -39.81 23.08
CA SER A 107 15.04 -39.98 21.71
C SER A 107 14.74 -38.70 20.93
N SER A 108 15.73 -38.27 20.14
CA SER A 108 15.76 -37.12 19.21
C SER A 108 15.46 -35.73 19.81
N ALA A 109 16.48 -34.88 19.84
CA ALA A 109 16.35 -33.45 20.08
C ALA A 109 15.26 -32.86 19.16
N ALA A 110 14.26 -32.20 19.76
CA ALA A 110 13.33 -31.37 19.01
C ALA A 110 14.15 -30.27 18.32
N ALA A 111 13.92 -30.05 17.02
CA ALA A 111 14.52 -28.92 16.32
C ALA A 111 14.06 -27.62 17.00
N PRO A 112 14.92 -26.62 17.19
CA PRO A 112 14.51 -25.33 17.72
C PRO A 112 13.42 -24.75 16.80
N ALA A 113 12.31 -24.34 17.41
CA ALA A 113 11.20 -23.72 16.69
C ALA A 113 11.65 -22.30 16.30
N LEU A 114 12.11 -22.15 15.07
CA LEU A 114 12.68 -20.93 14.52
C LEU A 114 11.91 -20.54 13.25
N GLY A 115 11.38 -19.31 13.24
CA GLY A 115 10.71 -18.70 12.10
C GLY A 115 11.48 -17.49 11.58
N GLY A 116 11.06 -16.94 10.44
CA GLY A 116 11.68 -15.72 9.92
C GLY A 116 11.08 -15.20 8.64
N VAL A 117 11.69 -14.15 8.09
CA VAL A 117 11.33 -13.54 6.81
C VAL A 117 12.60 -13.31 5.99
N ALA A 118 12.60 -13.71 4.72
CA ALA A 118 13.65 -13.38 3.75
C ALA A 118 13.17 -12.40 2.69
N GLU A 119 13.86 -11.27 2.56
CA GLU A 119 13.69 -10.29 1.48
C GLU A 119 14.81 -10.43 0.46
N ILE A 120 14.53 -11.02 -0.70
CA ILE A 120 15.54 -11.28 -1.74
C ILE A 120 15.53 -10.15 -2.77
N GLN A 121 16.65 -9.44 -2.92
CA GLN A 121 16.79 -8.43 -3.96
C GLN A 121 17.16 -9.09 -5.29
N VAL A 122 16.24 -9.00 -6.26
CA VAL A 122 16.42 -9.55 -7.59
C VAL A 122 16.53 -8.44 -8.63
N ALA A 123 17.57 -8.49 -9.46
CA ALA A 123 17.71 -7.69 -10.65
C ALA A 123 17.22 -8.47 -11.87
N VAL A 124 16.48 -7.80 -12.74
CA VAL A 124 15.98 -8.32 -14.01
C VAL A 124 16.71 -7.58 -15.12
N ARG A 125 17.55 -8.29 -15.86
CA ARG A 125 18.32 -7.73 -16.98
C ARG A 125 17.68 -8.12 -18.29
N GLY A 126 17.43 -7.13 -19.13
CA GLY A 126 16.90 -7.33 -20.48
C GLY A 126 17.52 -6.35 -21.49
N PRO A 127 17.16 -6.47 -22.78
CA PRO A 127 17.69 -5.60 -23.83
C PRO A 127 17.37 -4.11 -23.64
N GLY A 128 16.33 -3.80 -22.85
CA GLY A 128 15.91 -2.45 -22.49
C GLY A 128 16.54 -1.88 -21.20
N GLY A 129 17.54 -2.55 -20.63
CA GLY A 129 18.22 -2.14 -19.39
C GLY A 129 17.89 -3.00 -18.17
N ASP A 130 18.59 -2.72 -17.06
CA ASP A 130 18.42 -3.41 -15.78
C ASP A 130 17.25 -2.80 -15.00
N ARG A 131 16.35 -3.66 -14.50
CA ARG A 131 15.20 -3.28 -13.65
C ARG A 131 15.26 -4.08 -12.35
N ARG A 132 14.71 -3.57 -11.24
CA ARG A 132 14.54 -4.39 -10.03
C ARG A 132 13.27 -5.23 -10.14
N GLY A 133 13.37 -6.52 -9.85
CA GLY A 133 12.33 -7.52 -10.07
C GLY A 133 11.22 -7.58 -9.01
N GLY A 134 11.26 -6.76 -7.97
CA GLY A 134 10.16 -6.59 -7.00
C GLY A 134 9.62 -7.87 -6.38
N TRP A 135 10.47 -8.83 -5.98
CA TRP A 135 10.01 -10.06 -5.35
C TRP A 135 9.40 -9.78 -3.96
N PRO A 136 8.36 -10.53 -3.55
CA PRO A 136 7.79 -10.39 -2.21
C PRO A 136 8.78 -10.87 -1.14
N ALA A 137 8.52 -10.48 0.11
CA ALA A 137 9.16 -11.10 1.26
C ALA A 137 8.65 -12.54 1.44
N PHE A 138 9.54 -13.47 1.78
CA PHE A 138 9.22 -14.88 1.97
C PHE A 138 9.15 -15.20 3.46
N ALA A 139 7.97 -15.58 3.95
CA ALA A 139 7.85 -16.17 5.28
C ALA A 139 8.56 -17.53 5.31
N LEU A 140 9.40 -17.73 6.31
CA LEU A 140 10.25 -18.90 6.49
C LEU A 140 9.83 -19.66 7.75
N ALA A 141 9.80 -20.98 7.65
CA ALA A 141 9.57 -21.88 8.77
C ALA A 141 10.65 -22.98 8.82
N ALA A 142 11.01 -23.42 10.03
CA ALA A 142 11.96 -24.52 10.21
C ALA A 142 11.50 -25.80 9.51
N ALA A 143 12.39 -26.36 8.70
CA ALA A 143 12.22 -27.65 8.05
C ALA A 143 12.83 -28.77 8.91
N PRO A 144 12.37 -30.03 8.74
CA PRO A 144 12.94 -31.17 9.46
C PRO A 144 14.46 -31.29 9.29
N PRO A 145 15.22 -31.65 10.33
CA PRO A 145 16.67 -31.78 10.25
C PRO A 145 17.10 -32.73 9.13
N ARG A 146 18.08 -32.31 8.33
CA ARG A 146 18.60 -33.10 7.19
C ARG A 146 19.88 -33.89 7.50
N GLY A 147 20.41 -33.74 8.72
CA GLY A 147 21.61 -34.46 9.19
C GLY A 147 22.94 -33.82 8.79
N ASP A 148 22.93 -32.62 8.20
CA ASP A 148 24.10 -31.80 7.88
C ASP A 148 24.49 -30.84 9.02
N GLY A 149 23.69 -30.80 10.09
CA GLY A 149 23.92 -29.95 11.25
C GLY A 149 23.49 -28.49 11.04
N ALA A 150 23.01 -28.11 9.87
CA ALA A 150 22.44 -26.78 9.64
C ALA A 150 20.95 -26.75 10.00
N VAL A 151 20.45 -25.56 10.37
CA VAL A 151 19.01 -25.34 10.50
C VAL A 151 18.48 -24.78 9.20
N HIS A 152 17.57 -25.51 8.57
CA HIS A 152 16.94 -25.11 7.31
C HIS A 152 15.64 -24.38 7.59
N LEU A 153 15.50 -23.18 7.03
CA LEU A 153 14.25 -22.44 7.01
C LEU A 153 13.74 -22.36 5.58
N THR A 154 12.54 -22.88 5.34
CA THR A 154 11.97 -22.91 3.99
C THR A 154 10.75 -22.01 3.88
N GLY A 155 10.60 -21.35 2.74
CA GLY A 155 9.46 -20.52 2.38
C GLY A 155 9.11 -20.65 0.90
N SER A 156 7.95 -20.13 0.51
CA SER A 156 7.57 -20.10 -0.90
C SER A 156 6.73 -18.88 -1.25
N GLY A 157 6.82 -18.42 -2.49
CA GLY A 157 6.09 -17.25 -2.99
C GLY A 157 6.06 -17.20 -4.52
N VAL A 158 5.43 -16.17 -5.08
CA VAL A 158 5.34 -15.97 -6.54
C VAL A 158 5.89 -14.58 -6.86
N ALA A 159 6.82 -14.50 -7.82
CA ALA A 159 7.35 -13.22 -8.29
C ALA A 159 6.36 -12.51 -9.21
N PRO A 160 6.36 -11.17 -9.30
CA PRO A 160 5.59 -10.47 -10.32
C PRO A 160 6.02 -10.86 -11.75
N PRO A 161 5.10 -10.82 -12.75
CA PRO A 161 5.45 -11.06 -14.13
C PRO A 161 6.30 -9.92 -14.69
N VAL A 162 7.19 -10.23 -15.63
CA VAL A 162 7.98 -9.23 -16.36
C VAL A 162 7.52 -9.17 -17.81
N VAL A 163 7.12 -8.00 -18.29
CA VAL A 163 6.74 -7.79 -19.70
C VAL A 163 7.95 -7.24 -20.47
N PRO A 164 8.55 -8.01 -21.38
CA PRO A 164 9.70 -7.57 -22.15
C PRO A 164 9.26 -6.69 -23.33
N GLU A 165 9.86 -5.51 -23.46
CA GLU A 165 9.55 -4.53 -24.52
C GLU A 165 10.31 -4.79 -25.82
N SER A 166 11.36 -5.61 -25.77
CA SER A 166 12.25 -5.88 -26.90
C SER A 166 12.70 -7.34 -26.92
N PRO A 167 12.95 -7.92 -28.11
CA PRO A 167 13.39 -9.29 -28.22
C PRO A 167 14.84 -9.43 -27.73
N GLY A 168 15.15 -10.57 -27.09
CA GLY A 168 16.47 -10.86 -26.54
C GLY A 168 16.40 -11.71 -25.27
N GLY A 169 17.53 -11.86 -24.59
CA GLY A 169 17.60 -12.58 -23.32
C GLY A 169 17.08 -11.74 -22.16
N LEU A 170 16.17 -12.31 -21.38
CA LEU A 170 15.70 -11.77 -20.11
C LEU A 170 16.25 -12.65 -18.98
N SER A 171 17.03 -12.10 -18.05
CA SER A 171 17.64 -12.87 -16.96
C SER A 171 17.34 -12.27 -15.59
N TRP A 172 17.12 -13.14 -14.59
CA TRP A 172 16.98 -12.75 -13.20
C TRP A 172 18.28 -13.07 -12.46
N SER A 173 18.75 -12.17 -11.61
CA SER A 173 19.92 -12.37 -10.77
C SER A 173 19.68 -11.89 -9.36
N ALA A 174 20.20 -12.61 -8.37
CA ALA A 174 20.12 -12.25 -6.95
C ALA A 174 21.53 -12.18 -6.33
N GLY A 175 21.71 -11.30 -5.35
CA GLY A 175 22.98 -11.15 -4.66
C GLY A 175 22.92 -10.44 -3.31
N ALA A 176 21.77 -9.85 -2.94
CA ALA A 176 21.57 -9.22 -1.63
C ALA A 176 20.25 -9.72 -1.02
N VAL A 177 20.28 -10.01 0.27
CA VAL A 177 19.15 -10.56 1.03
C VAL A 177 19.06 -9.88 2.38
N GLY A 178 17.87 -9.42 2.76
CA GLY A 178 17.53 -9.08 4.14
C GLY A 178 16.95 -10.31 4.81
N LEU A 179 17.47 -10.72 5.96
CA LEU A 179 16.97 -11.87 6.70
C LEU A 179 16.57 -11.45 8.11
N SER A 180 15.35 -11.78 8.51
CA SER A 180 14.79 -11.52 9.83
C SER A 180 14.48 -12.86 10.48
N LEU A 181 14.91 -13.07 11.73
CA LEU A 181 14.73 -14.34 12.45
C LEU A 181 14.04 -14.08 13.80
N VAL A 182 13.08 -14.96 14.12
CA VAL A 182 12.29 -14.91 15.36
C VAL A 182 12.11 -16.31 15.98
N PRO A 183 12.13 -16.45 17.32
CA PRO A 183 11.73 -17.68 17.99
C PRO A 183 10.22 -17.95 17.83
N ASP A 184 9.84 -19.15 17.38
CA ASP A 184 8.45 -19.51 17.00
C ASP A 184 7.49 -19.55 18.22
N ASP A 185 8.00 -19.82 19.42
CA ASP A 185 7.23 -19.91 20.67
C ASP A 185 6.71 -18.55 21.19
N THR A 186 7.00 -17.44 20.49
CA THR A 186 6.63 -16.08 20.92
C THR A 186 5.79 -15.29 19.91
N ALA A 187 5.20 -15.95 18.90
CA ALA A 187 4.32 -15.31 17.92
C ALA A 187 3.12 -14.61 18.60
N GLY A 188 3.27 -13.34 18.96
CA GLY A 188 2.31 -12.53 19.71
C GLY A 188 2.86 -11.69 20.87
N GLN A 189 4.15 -11.77 21.21
CA GLN A 189 4.83 -10.88 22.17
C GLN A 189 6.00 -10.15 21.49
N ASP A 190 6.34 -8.94 21.97
CA ASP A 190 7.47 -8.10 21.52
C ASP A 190 8.85 -8.77 21.80
N SER A 191 9.12 -9.88 21.13
CA SER A 191 10.41 -10.56 21.12
C SER A 191 11.39 -9.78 20.23
N GLU A 192 12.65 -9.61 20.67
CA GLU A 192 13.66 -8.95 19.85
C GLU A 192 13.94 -9.74 18.57
N GLU A 193 13.57 -9.17 17.42
CA GLU A 193 13.86 -9.69 16.09
C GLU A 193 15.35 -9.57 15.76
N LEU A 194 15.98 -10.67 15.30
CA LEU A 194 17.35 -10.62 14.78
C LEU A 194 17.33 -10.29 13.28
N ALA A 195 17.57 -9.03 12.96
CA ALA A 195 17.72 -8.57 11.59
C ALA A 195 19.18 -8.70 11.09
N LEU A 196 19.35 -9.34 9.94
CA LEU A 196 20.62 -9.62 9.28
C LEU A 196 20.63 -9.04 7.87
N ARG A 197 21.77 -8.46 7.47
CA ARG A 197 22.02 -8.03 6.09
C ARG A 197 23.00 -8.96 5.43
N CYS A 198 22.57 -9.60 4.36
CA CYS A 198 23.32 -10.64 3.67
C CYS A 198 23.69 -10.21 2.26
N ALA A 199 24.93 -10.48 1.85
CA ALA A 199 25.41 -10.23 0.50
C ALA A 199 26.22 -11.42 -0.02
N ALA A 200 26.01 -11.78 -1.28
CA ALA A 200 26.84 -12.73 -2.00
C ALA A 200 28.13 -12.05 -2.49
N GLU A 201 29.21 -12.82 -2.67
CA GLU A 201 30.44 -12.30 -3.29
C GLU A 201 30.21 -11.80 -4.73
N LYS A 202 29.27 -12.45 -5.43
CA LYS A 202 28.85 -12.10 -6.79
C LYS A 202 27.36 -12.36 -6.95
N GLU A 203 26.70 -11.53 -7.74
CA GLU A 203 25.33 -11.82 -8.16
C GLU A 203 25.27 -13.15 -8.92
N THR A 204 24.29 -13.97 -8.56
CA THR A 204 24.05 -15.27 -9.17
C THR A 204 22.85 -15.16 -10.11
N VAL A 205 23.03 -15.56 -11.36
CA VAL A 205 21.93 -15.63 -12.33
C VAL A 205 21.05 -16.81 -11.95
N LEU A 206 19.80 -16.50 -11.61
CA LEU A 206 18.79 -17.48 -11.26
C LEU A 206 18.32 -18.21 -12.52
N GLY A 207 18.04 -17.47 -13.59
CA GLY A 207 17.65 -18.08 -14.85
C GLY A 207 17.53 -17.09 -16.00
N THR A 208 17.29 -17.60 -17.20
CA THR A 208 17.18 -16.78 -18.42
C THR A 208 16.10 -17.29 -19.36
N VAL A 209 15.27 -16.38 -19.87
CA VAL A 209 14.26 -16.63 -20.91
C VAL A 209 14.66 -15.95 -22.20
N GLN A 210 14.50 -16.65 -23.32
CA GLN A 210 14.62 -16.04 -24.64
C GLN A 210 13.29 -15.43 -25.06
N VAL A 211 13.28 -14.12 -25.26
CA VAL A 211 12.11 -13.36 -25.73
C VAL A 211 12.20 -13.20 -27.24
N ARG A 212 11.18 -13.68 -27.95
CA ARG A 212 11.08 -13.58 -29.42
C ARG A 212 9.99 -12.59 -29.83
N ARG A 213 10.16 -12.00 -31.01
CA ARG A 213 9.06 -11.28 -31.69
C ARG A 213 8.20 -12.33 -32.39
N GLU A 214 6.90 -12.35 -32.11
CA GLU A 214 6.00 -13.27 -32.81
C GLU A 214 6.11 -13.04 -34.32
N SER A 215 6.55 -14.08 -35.02
CA SER A 215 6.59 -14.12 -36.47
C SER A 215 5.33 -14.85 -36.91
N GLY A 216 4.31 -14.12 -37.35
CA GLY A 216 3.04 -14.70 -37.75
C GLY A 216 3.21 -15.65 -38.94
N ILE A 217 3.28 -16.95 -38.67
CA ILE A 217 3.02 -18.02 -39.64
C ILE A 217 2.19 -19.08 -38.91
N ALA A 218 0.90 -19.12 -39.24
CA ALA A 218 -0.04 -20.12 -38.73
C ALA A 218 0.25 -21.49 -39.35
N VAL A 219 0.47 -22.50 -38.51
CA VAL A 219 0.46 -23.92 -38.89
C VAL A 219 -0.92 -24.49 -38.53
N PRO A 220 -1.69 -25.08 -39.45
CA PRO A 220 -2.97 -25.70 -39.12
C PRO A 220 -2.76 -27.08 -38.47
N GLY A 221 -3.36 -27.34 -37.30
CA GLY A 221 -3.63 -28.72 -36.87
C GLY A 221 -3.35 -29.13 -35.41
N ALA A 222 -2.95 -28.26 -34.49
CA ALA A 222 -2.81 -28.61 -33.07
C ALA A 222 -3.82 -27.84 -32.22
N SER A 223 -4.96 -28.48 -31.91
CA SER A 223 -5.91 -27.97 -30.91
C SER A 223 -5.42 -28.32 -29.51
N SER A 224 -4.44 -27.58 -29.01
CA SER A 224 -4.23 -27.36 -27.58
C SER A 224 -4.80 -25.99 -27.28
N ALA A 225 -6.03 -25.95 -26.78
CA ALA A 225 -6.60 -24.72 -26.25
C ALA A 225 -5.83 -24.37 -24.96
N SER A 226 -4.72 -23.64 -25.10
CA SER A 226 -4.27 -22.76 -24.02
C SER A 226 -5.42 -21.81 -23.70
N PRO A 227 -5.63 -21.45 -22.42
CA PRO A 227 -6.51 -20.34 -22.12
C PRO A 227 -5.87 -19.13 -22.80
N ARG A 228 -6.50 -18.69 -23.89
CA ARG A 228 -6.39 -17.32 -24.34
C ARG A 228 -6.60 -16.52 -23.08
N GLN A 229 -5.58 -15.83 -22.60
CA GLN A 229 -5.81 -14.67 -21.77
C GLN A 229 -6.79 -13.87 -22.60
N ALA A 230 -8.04 -13.80 -22.13
CA ALA A 230 -9.04 -13.00 -22.80
C ALA A 230 -8.34 -11.67 -23.06
N ALA A 231 -8.34 -11.23 -24.32
CA ALA A 231 -8.27 -9.80 -24.53
C ALA A 231 -9.28 -9.23 -23.52
N ALA A 232 -8.83 -8.30 -22.66
CA ALA A 232 -9.76 -7.59 -21.79
C ALA A 232 -10.97 -7.29 -22.66
N PRO A 233 -12.16 -7.84 -22.34
CA PRO A 233 -13.31 -7.57 -23.17
C PRO A 233 -13.38 -6.05 -23.34
N GLU A 234 -13.68 -5.57 -24.54
CA GLU A 234 -14.22 -4.22 -24.68
C GLU A 234 -15.59 -4.22 -23.98
N GLU A 235 -15.60 -4.34 -22.64
CA GLU A 235 -16.78 -4.30 -21.80
C GLU A 235 -16.84 -2.91 -21.19
N HIS A 236 -17.89 -2.21 -21.60
CA HIS A 236 -18.42 -0.91 -21.13
C HIS A 236 -17.77 -0.36 -19.85
N LEU A 237 -16.57 0.21 -19.99
CA LEU A 237 -15.92 0.96 -18.91
C LEU A 237 -16.85 2.11 -18.49
N CYS A 238 -17.21 2.17 -17.21
CA CYS A 238 -18.05 3.20 -16.61
C CYS A 238 -19.51 3.23 -17.12
N GLU A 239 -20.22 2.10 -17.00
CA GLU A 239 -21.67 2.04 -17.26
C GLU A 239 -22.44 3.12 -16.48
N THR A 240 -23.25 3.91 -17.19
CA THR A 240 -24.07 4.95 -16.57
C THR A 240 -25.22 4.32 -15.80
N ILE A 241 -25.31 4.60 -14.49
CA ILE A 241 -26.48 4.23 -13.70
C ILE A 241 -27.54 5.35 -13.71
N PRO A 242 -28.84 5.02 -13.68
CA PRO A 242 -29.94 6.01 -13.71
C PRO A 242 -29.86 7.05 -12.60
N ALA A 243 -30.41 8.24 -12.87
CA ALA A 243 -30.55 9.28 -11.85
C ALA A 243 -31.65 8.91 -10.84
N ARG A 244 -31.63 9.57 -9.68
CA ARG A 244 -32.59 9.32 -8.61
C ARG A 244 -34.03 9.49 -9.14
N GLY A 245 -34.85 8.46 -8.96
CA GLY A 245 -36.27 8.47 -9.33
C GLY A 245 -36.58 7.97 -10.74
N GLU A 246 -35.57 7.67 -11.56
CA GLU A 246 -35.77 7.13 -12.92
C GLU A 246 -36.04 5.62 -12.93
N ASP A 247 -35.31 4.85 -12.10
CA ASP A 247 -35.51 3.40 -11.93
C ASP A 247 -35.44 3.06 -10.43
N PRO A 248 -36.48 2.46 -9.83
CA PRO A 248 -36.50 2.10 -8.41
C PRO A 248 -35.40 1.11 -7.99
N ARG A 249 -34.83 0.36 -8.94
CA ARG A 249 -33.71 -0.56 -8.68
C ARG A 249 -32.39 0.18 -8.42
N TYR A 250 -32.29 1.44 -8.84
CA TYR A 250 -31.12 2.30 -8.68
C TYR A 250 -31.46 3.47 -7.76
N ALA A 251 -31.57 3.16 -6.46
CA ALA A 251 -31.93 4.12 -5.43
C ALA A 251 -31.13 3.86 -4.15
N ILE A 252 -31.22 4.75 -3.17
CA ILE A 252 -30.75 4.44 -1.81
C ILE A 252 -31.65 3.32 -1.26
N SER A 253 -31.04 2.24 -0.79
CA SER A 253 -31.75 1.10 -0.22
C SER A 253 -32.26 1.41 1.19
N ASP A 254 -33.49 0.95 1.46
CA ASP A 254 -34.13 1.04 2.76
C ASP A 254 -33.76 -0.09 3.73
N ASP A 255 -32.92 -1.05 3.31
CA ASP A 255 -32.44 -2.13 4.18
C ASP A 255 -31.72 -1.58 5.42
N PRO A 256 -32.06 -2.04 6.64
CA PRO A 256 -31.46 -1.53 7.87
C PRO A 256 -29.93 -1.62 7.88
N LYS A 257 -29.34 -2.73 7.42
CA LYS A 257 -27.88 -2.88 7.44
C LYS A 257 -27.17 -1.97 6.45
N LEU A 258 -27.81 -1.65 5.34
CA LEU A 258 -27.27 -0.67 4.39
C LEU A 258 -27.42 0.77 4.92
N LYS A 259 -28.34 1.03 5.85
CA LYS A 259 -28.55 2.35 6.47
C LYS A 259 -27.67 2.64 7.69
N GLU A 260 -27.08 1.62 8.31
CA GLU A 260 -26.15 1.77 9.45
C GLU A 260 -25.05 2.82 9.21
N ILE A 261 -24.61 3.03 7.95
CA ILE A 261 -23.60 4.04 7.61
C ILE A 261 -24.03 5.47 7.97
N TYR A 262 -25.34 5.75 8.03
CA TYR A 262 -25.91 7.08 8.32
C TYR A 262 -26.10 7.34 9.82
N GLU A 263 -25.99 6.31 10.66
CA GLU A 263 -26.34 6.41 12.09
C GLU A 263 -25.21 7.00 12.94
N SER A 264 -23.96 6.92 12.48
CA SER A 264 -22.80 7.36 13.25
C SER A 264 -21.75 8.06 12.37
N PRO A 265 -21.37 9.31 12.68
CA PRO A 265 -22.09 10.20 13.60
C PRO A 265 -23.50 10.51 13.07
N GLU A 266 -24.44 10.82 13.96
CA GLU A 266 -25.80 11.20 13.56
C GLU A 266 -25.80 12.53 12.80
N THR A 267 -26.59 12.63 11.71
CA THR A 267 -26.75 13.89 10.98
C THR A 267 -27.44 14.92 11.88
N PRO A 268 -26.87 16.13 12.09
CA PRO A 268 -27.49 17.14 12.94
C PRO A 268 -28.90 17.51 12.48
N SER A 269 -29.85 17.54 13.42
CA SER A 269 -31.27 17.81 13.14
C SER A 269 -31.57 19.22 12.60
N THR A 270 -30.59 20.13 12.70
CA THR A 270 -30.65 21.48 12.13
C THR A 270 -30.40 21.50 10.62
N LEU A 271 -29.92 20.40 10.04
CA LEU A 271 -29.68 20.27 8.61
C LEU A 271 -30.92 19.76 7.88
N PHE A 272 -31.25 20.42 6.77
CA PHE A 272 -32.34 20.01 5.90
C PHE A 272 -31.77 19.24 4.71
N PRO A 273 -32.40 18.09 4.33
CA PRO A 273 -32.00 17.37 3.14
C PRO A 273 -32.33 18.19 1.89
N MET A 274 -31.38 18.26 0.98
CA MET A 274 -31.55 18.75 -0.39
C MET A 274 -31.45 17.58 -1.34
N ASP A 275 -32.59 17.18 -1.89
CA ASP A 275 -32.69 16.08 -2.84
C ASP A 275 -32.36 16.57 -4.26
N GLY A 276 -31.63 15.75 -5.00
CA GLY A 276 -31.29 16.01 -6.39
C GLY A 276 -31.17 14.74 -7.22
N PRO A 277 -30.97 14.85 -8.55
CA PRO A 277 -30.73 13.69 -9.40
C PRO A 277 -29.44 12.96 -9.01
N GLY A 278 -28.51 13.63 -8.31
CA GLY A 278 -27.15 13.18 -8.00
C GLY A 278 -26.15 13.59 -9.08
N GLU A 279 -24.93 13.11 -8.97
CA GLU A 279 -23.89 13.20 -9.99
C GLU A 279 -23.23 11.84 -10.21
N MET A 280 -22.92 11.54 -11.47
CA MET A 280 -22.42 10.24 -11.89
C MET A 280 -20.90 10.22 -11.90
N TYR A 281 -20.33 9.32 -11.10
CA TYR A 281 -18.91 9.08 -11.00
C TYR A 281 -18.57 7.64 -11.38
N CYS A 282 -17.40 7.48 -11.98
CA CYS A 282 -16.76 6.19 -12.19
C CYS A 282 -15.44 6.15 -11.42
N ILE A 283 -15.25 5.11 -10.62
CA ILE A 283 -14.13 4.98 -9.69
C ILE A 283 -13.45 3.65 -9.93
N LYS A 284 -12.15 3.68 -10.26
CA LYS A 284 -11.33 2.47 -10.27
C LYS A 284 -10.56 2.37 -8.96
N ALA A 285 -10.56 1.19 -8.37
CA ALA A 285 -9.81 0.89 -7.17
C ALA A 285 -9.08 -0.44 -7.32
N THR A 286 -7.90 -0.53 -6.74
CA THR A 286 -7.11 -1.77 -6.69
C THR A 286 -6.51 -1.95 -5.32
N GLY A 287 -6.31 -3.19 -4.91
CA GLY A 287 -5.62 -3.47 -3.66
C GLY A 287 -5.61 -4.96 -3.37
N PHE A 288 -5.71 -5.30 -2.08
CA PHE A 288 -5.63 -6.68 -1.62
C PHE A 288 -6.82 -7.02 -0.74
N PHE A 289 -7.28 -8.27 -0.86
CA PHE A 289 -8.26 -8.88 0.00
C PHE A 289 -7.59 -10.10 0.67
N ASN A 290 -7.61 -10.18 2.00
CA ASN A 290 -7.07 -11.37 2.65
C ASN A 290 -8.12 -12.49 2.67
N VAL A 291 -7.64 -13.72 2.55
CA VAL A 291 -8.42 -14.93 2.81
C VAL A 291 -7.86 -15.52 4.09
N LYS A 292 -8.40 -15.08 5.23
CA LYS A 292 -7.82 -15.36 6.56
C LYS A 292 -7.61 -16.85 6.78
N LYS A 293 -8.60 -17.67 6.42
CA LYS A 293 -8.55 -19.13 6.58
C LYS A 293 -7.44 -19.79 5.79
N ALA A 294 -7.11 -19.25 4.61
CA ALA A 294 -6.03 -19.74 3.76
C ALA A 294 -4.69 -19.11 4.11
N GLY A 295 -4.63 -18.10 5.00
CA GLY A 295 -3.40 -17.37 5.33
C GLY A 295 -2.79 -16.63 4.14
N ASN A 296 -3.60 -16.22 3.16
CA ASN A 296 -3.15 -15.62 1.91
C ASN A 296 -3.82 -14.26 1.66
N ALA A 297 -3.21 -13.43 0.80
CA ALA A 297 -3.81 -12.21 0.27
C ALA A 297 -3.93 -12.32 -1.25
N VAL A 298 -5.05 -11.84 -1.78
CA VAL A 298 -5.35 -11.88 -3.21
C VAL A 298 -5.49 -10.46 -3.76
N PRO A 299 -4.87 -10.15 -4.91
CA PRO A 299 -5.08 -8.87 -5.55
C PRO A 299 -6.54 -8.77 -6.03
N VAL A 300 -7.10 -7.58 -5.87
CA VAL A 300 -8.47 -7.27 -6.28
C VAL A 300 -8.46 -5.96 -7.04
N ALA A 301 -9.22 -5.93 -8.13
CA ALA A 301 -9.46 -4.74 -8.93
C ALA A 301 -10.96 -4.56 -9.09
N VAL A 302 -11.40 -3.31 -8.92
CA VAL A 302 -12.79 -2.95 -8.75
C VAL A 302 -13.10 -1.69 -9.54
N GLU A 303 -14.24 -1.69 -10.22
CA GLU A 303 -14.87 -0.51 -10.79
C GLU A 303 -16.19 -0.24 -10.06
N ASN A 304 -16.39 1.01 -9.65
CA ASN A 304 -17.64 1.44 -9.03
C ASN A 304 -18.29 2.52 -9.89
N ASN A 305 -19.54 2.27 -10.24
CA ASN A 305 -20.44 3.24 -10.83
C ASN A 305 -21.27 3.86 -9.72
N VAL A 306 -21.06 5.14 -9.47
CA VAL A 306 -21.56 5.83 -8.28
C VAL A 306 -22.44 7.00 -8.69
N ARG A 307 -23.62 7.10 -8.09
CA ARG A 307 -24.46 8.30 -8.07
C ARG A 307 -24.31 8.94 -6.71
N ALA A 308 -23.39 9.89 -6.59
CA ALA A 308 -23.19 10.67 -5.37
C ALA A 308 -24.16 11.85 -5.33
N LEU A 309 -24.22 12.56 -4.19
CA LEU A 309 -24.94 13.83 -4.06
C LEU A 309 -26.46 13.72 -4.33
N THR A 310 -27.06 12.54 -4.17
CA THR A 310 -28.51 12.34 -4.41
C THR A 310 -29.36 12.96 -3.31
N THR A 311 -28.79 13.03 -2.11
CA THR A 311 -29.28 13.81 -0.97
C THR A 311 -28.09 14.53 -0.37
N SER A 312 -28.21 15.83 -0.14
CA SER A 312 -27.16 16.66 0.46
C SER A 312 -27.66 17.30 1.74
N TYR A 313 -26.91 17.17 2.83
CA TYR A 313 -27.11 17.87 4.09
C TYR A 313 -25.96 18.85 4.24
N VAL A 314 -26.22 20.11 4.00
CA VAL A 314 -25.20 21.17 4.02
C VAL A 314 -25.53 22.11 5.16
N GLY A 315 -24.60 22.24 6.09
CA GLY A 315 -24.66 23.24 7.14
C GLY A 315 -24.70 24.64 6.59
N ASN A 316 -25.38 25.53 7.32
CA ASN A 316 -25.37 26.94 6.96
C ASN A 316 -23.94 27.47 7.12
N PRO A 317 -23.28 27.94 6.04
CA PRO A 317 -21.90 28.41 6.09
C PRO A 317 -21.67 29.61 7.01
N LEU A 318 -22.74 30.32 7.41
CA LEU A 318 -22.69 31.50 8.26
C LEU A 318 -23.05 31.21 9.73
N PHE A 319 -23.98 30.29 9.98
CA PHE A 319 -24.60 30.10 11.29
C PHE A 319 -24.86 28.64 11.70
N GLY A 320 -24.54 27.69 10.85
CA GLY A 320 -24.82 26.27 11.06
C GLY A 320 -23.55 25.45 11.28
N PRO A 321 -23.69 24.14 11.46
CA PRO A 321 -22.56 23.28 11.70
C PRO A 321 -21.63 23.24 10.49
N ASN A 322 -20.33 23.15 10.74
CA ASN A 322 -19.33 23.02 9.67
C ASN A 322 -19.32 21.58 9.12
N TRP A 323 -20.43 21.24 8.46
CA TRP A 323 -20.83 19.89 8.15
C TRP A 323 -21.39 19.85 6.72
N SER A 324 -20.87 18.95 5.91
CA SER A 324 -21.46 18.55 4.65
C SER A 324 -21.51 17.04 4.60
N GLU A 325 -22.71 16.54 4.40
CA GLU A 325 -22.96 15.12 4.25
C GLU A 325 -23.69 14.86 2.95
N PHE A 326 -23.18 13.90 2.20
CA PHE A 326 -23.73 13.53 0.91
C PHE A 326 -24.07 12.06 0.92
N HIS A 327 -25.29 11.76 0.51
CA HIS A 327 -25.74 10.39 0.30
C HIS A 327 -25.71 10.06 -1.18
N GLY A 328 -25.54 8.79 -1.46
CA GLY A 328 -25.54 8.27 -2.81
C GLY A 328 -25.79 6.77 -2.83
N TYR A 329 -25.81 6.24 -4.04
CA TYR A 329 -25.89 4.81 -4.28
C TYR A 329 -24.89 4.39 -5.35
N PHE A 330 -24.50 3.13 -5.31
CA PHE A 330 -23.50 2.62 -6.23
C PHE A 330 -23.77 1.19 -6.67
N VAL A 331 -23.17 0.83 -7.82
CA VAL A 331 -23.03 -0.53 -8.28
C VAL A 331 -21.54 -0.83 -8.44
N ASN A 332 -21.12 -1.90 -7.79
CA ASN A 332 -19.77 -2.42 -7.81
C ASN A 332 -19.63 -3.54 -8.84
N GLN A 333 -18.53 -3.50 -9.59
CA GLN A 333 -18.08 -4.59 -10.43
C GLN A 333 -16.63 -4.92 -10.07
N THR A 334 -16.32 -6.21 -9.98
CA THR A 334 -14.96 -6.69 -9.76
C THR A 334 -14.41 -7.32 -11.04
N TYR A 335 -13.13 -7.10 -11.31
CA TYR A 335 -12.46 -7.76 -12.41
C TYR A 335 -11.98 -9.14 -11.97
N PRO A 336 -12.31 -10.21 -12.73
CA PRO A 336 -11.88 -11.56 -12.40
C PRO A 336 -10.35 -11.63 -12.36
N THR A 337 -9.79 -11.78 -11.17
CA THR A 337 -8.34 -11.83 -10.98
C THR A 337 -7.97 -13.22 -10.48
N PRO A 338 -7.13 -13.99 -11.20
CA PRO A 338 -6.71 -15.29 -10.74
C PRO A 338 -5.82 -15.14 -9.51
N ALA A 339 -6.14 -15.87 -8.46
CA ALA A 339 -5.34 -15.98 -7.26
C ALA A 339 -4.88 -17.42 -7.06
N THR A 340 -3.67 -17.60 -6.53
CA THR A 340 -3.15 -18.91 -6.14
C THR A 340 -2.97 -18.92 -4.63
N MET A 341 -3.50 -19.94 -3.98
CA MET A 341 -3.44 -20.14 -2.53
C MET A 341 -3.16 -21.60 -2.21
N LEU A 342 -2.74 -21.88 -0.98
CA LEU A 342 -2.60 -23.25 -0.48
C LEU A 342 -3.91 -23.70 0.16
N GLY A 343 -4.74 -24.41 -0.60
CA GLY A 343 -5.88 -25.14 -0.06
C GLY A 343 -5.42 -26.09 1.05
N PHE A 344 -6.07 -26.00 2.22
CA PHE A 344 -5.73 -26.77 3.42
C PHE A 344 -4.26 -26.64 3.87
N GLY A 345 -3.52 -25.62 3.41
CA GLY A 345 -2.13 -25.38 3.77
C GLY A 345 -1.09 -26.20 2.98
N PHE A 346 -1.50 -27.08 2.06
CA PHE A 346 -0.56 -27.93 1.31
C PHE A 346 -0.95 -28.23 -0.14
N MET A 347 -2.16 -27.86 -0.57
CA MET A 347 -2.64 -28.09 -1.94
C MET A 347 -2.62 -26.78 -2.73
N PRO A 348 -1.70 -26.59 -3.69
CA PRO A 348 -1.79 -25.49 -4.64
C PRO A 348 -3.15 -25.44 -5.33
N THR A 349 -3.93 -24.42 -4.99
CA THR A 349 -5.24 -24.14 -5.57
C THR A 349 -5.19 -22.79 -6.25
N ARG A 350 -5.38 -22.78 -7.57
CA ARG A 350 -5.59 -21.55 -8.33
C ARG A 350 -7.08 -21.37 -8.55
N ALA A 351 -7.60 -20.17 -8.31
CA ALA A 351 -9.01 -19.88 -8.56
C ALA A 351 -9.19 -18.46 -9.08
N THR A 352 -10.23 -18.26 -9.89
CA THR A 352 -10.76 -16.94 -10.24
C THR A 352 -12.12 -16.80 -9.58
N ALA A 353 -12.35 -15.66 -8.95
CA ALA A 353 -13.63 -15.34 -8.34
C ALA A 353 -14.04 -13.91 -8.70
N THR A 354 -15.35 -13.72 -8.78
CA THR A 354 -15.98 -12.43 -9.05
C THR A 354 -16.95 -12.13 -7.91
N ALA A 355 -16.83 -10.94 -7.31
CA ALA A 355 -17.87 -10.40 -6.45
C ALA A 355 -18.95 -9.74 -7.30
N LEU A 356 -20.18 -10.22 -7.12
CA LEU A 356 -21.38 -9.73 -7.78
C LEU A 356 -22.21 -8.96 -6.76
N GLN A 357 -22.47 -7.69 -7.02
CA GLN A 357 -23.41 -6.93 -6.20
C GLN A 357 -24.83 -7.46 -6.40
N VAL A 358 -25.57 -7.60 -5.30
CA VAL A 358 -26.94 -8.11 -5.29
C VAL A 358 -27.82 -7.25 -4.39
N GLY A 359 -29.13 -7.32 -4.58
CA GLY A 359 -30.09 -6.73 -3.65
C GLY A 359 -30.03 -7.38 -2.26
N ALA A 360 -30.61 -6.69 -1.29
CA ALA A 360 -30.68 -7.16 0.09
C ALA A 360 -31.35 -8.54 0.19
N PRO A 361 -30.99 -9.38 1.18
CA PRO A 361 -31.66 -10.67 1.37
C PRO A 361 -33.19 -10.51 1.49
N GLY A 362 -33.92 -11.15 0.57
CA GLY A 362 -35.38 -11.04 0.50
C GLY A 362 -35.91 -9.95 -0.44
N SER A 363 -35.03 -9.17 -1.09
CA SER A 363 -35.42 -8.16 -2.08
C SER A 363 -36.09 -8.80 -3.30
N GLY A 364 -37.21 -8.24 -3.73
CA GLY A 364 -37.88 -8.56 -4.99
C GLY A 364 -37.20 -7.94 -6.21
N ALA A 365 -37.73 -8.22 -7.40
CA ALA A 365 -37.14 -7.79 -8.67
C ALA A 365 -37.17 -6.26 -8.90
N ALA A 366 -38.03 -5.53 -8.18
CA ALA A 366 -38.18 -4.08 -8.27
C ALA A 366 -37.46 -3.33 -7.15
N ASP A 367 -36.93 -4.05 -6.16
CA ASP A 367 -36.24 -3.44 -5.02
C ASP A 367 -34.82 -3.00 -5.41
N PRO A 368 -34.22 -2.06 -4.66
CA PRO A 368 -32.87 -1.59 -4.93
C PRO A 368 -31.83 -2.73 -4.94
N ILE A 369 -31.03 -2.79 -6.01
CA ILE A 369 -29.86 -3.68 -6.14
C ILE A 369 -28.55 -2.98 -5.78
N THR A 370 -28.64 -1.71 -5.46
CA THR A 370 -27.56 -0.77 -5.17
C THR A 370 -27.04 -0.89 -3.74
N GLY A 371 -25.77 -0.55 -3.56
CA GLY A 371 -25.21 -0.24 -2.24
C GLY A 371 -25.53 1.20 -1.85
N ASN A 372 -25.47 1.48 -0.55
CA ASN A 372 -25.61 2.82 0.02
C ASN A 372 -24.23 3.43 0.27
N MET A 373 -24.07 4.72 -0.04
CA MET A 373 -22.84 5.46 0.19
C MET A 373 -23.12 6.73 0.98
N ARG A 374 -22.21 7.04 1.91
CA ARG A 374 -22.19 8.26 2.70
C ARG A 374 -20.82 8.91 2.56
N ILE A 375 -20.80 10.20 2.24
CA ILE A 375 -19.59 11.03 2.26
C ILE A 375 -19.82 12.09 3.32
N LEU A 376 -18.93 12.14 4.30
CA LEU A 376 -18.98 13.09 5.39
C LEU A 376 -17.72 13.96 5.34
N GLN A 377 -17.89 15.26 5.17
CA GLN A 377 -16.78 16.19 5.06
C GLN A 377 -17.10 17.56 5.66
N ARG A 378 -16.07 18.35 5.88
CA ARG A 378 -16.18 19.71 6.40
C ARG A 378 -16.47 20.70 5.25
N LEU A 379 -17.23 21.75 5.51
CA LEU A 379 -17.41 22.83 4.54
C LEU A 379 -16.07 23.57 4.39
N ALA A 380 -15.46 23.47 3.20
CA ALA A 380 -14.15 24.05 2.90
C ALA A 380 -14.11 25.57 3.05
N THR A 381 -15.27 26.24 2.94
CA THR A 381 -15.36 27.69 2.73
C THR A 381 -15.52 28.52 4.00
N PHE A 382 -15.95 27.96 5.14
CA PHE A 382 -16.23 28.78 6.33
C PHE A 382 -15.91 28.05 7.64
N ALA A 383 -15.23 28.77 8.53
CA ALA A 383 -14.65 28.23 9.74
C ALA A 383 -15.49 28.58 10.96
N ILE A 384 -16.46 27.70 11.27
CA ILE A 384 -17.33 27.83 12.45
C ILE A 384 -16.89 26.80 13.51
N PRO A 385 -16.84 27.16 14.81
CA PRO A 385 -16.50 26.25 15.93
C PRO A 385 -17.61 25.28 16.37
N ASP A 386 -18.68 25.10 15.59
CA ASP A 386 -19.80 24.19 15.90
C ASP A 386 -19.31 22.72 15.87
N PRO A 387 -19.98 21.69 16.46
CA PRO A 387 -19.38 20.37 16.62
C PRO A 387 -19.02 19.84 15.23
N THR A 388 -17.73 19.94 14.95
CA THR A 388 -17.20 19.65 13.64
C THR A 388 -17.28 18.15 13.47
N VAL A 389 -17.57 17.71 12.25
CA VAL A 389 -17.03 16.43 11.82
C VAL A 389 -15.54 16.49 12.08
N GLU A 390 -15.07 15.81 13.12
CA GLU A 390 -13.63 15.77 13.42
C GLU A 390 -12.94 15.05 12.26
N ASN A 391 -13.48 13.90 11.86
CA ASN A 391 -12.93 13.03 10.84
C ASN A 391 -13.79 13.03 9.58
N GLN A 392 -13.24 13.54 8.48
CA GLN A 392 -13.84 13.35 7.18
C GLN A 392 -13.73 11.87 6.80
N GLU A 393 -14.80 11.32 6.26
CA GLU A 393 -14.87 9.90 5.91
C GLU A 393 -15.81 9.63 4.75
N ILE A 394 -15.56 8.51 4.08
CA ILE A 394 -16.50 7.88 3.16
C ILE A 394 -16.87 6.52 3.73
N ARG A 395 -18.14 6.16 3.66
CA ARG A 395 -18.65 4.84 4.03
C ARG A 395 -19.53 4.28 2.94
N ALA A 396 -19.42 2.98 2.71
CA ALA A 396 -20.17 2.30 1.67
C ALA A 396 -20.57 0.90 2.16
N ASN A 397 -21.87 0.61 2.11
CA ASN A 397 -22.41 -0.72 2.41
C ASN A 397 -23.10 -1.28 1.17
N ALA A 398 -22.85 -2.55 0.85
CA ALA A 398 -23.53 -3.28 -0.22
C ALA A 398 -23.67 -4.76 0.13
N TYR A 399 -24.67 -5.43 -0.42
CA TYR A 399 -24.69 -6.88 -0.43
C TYR A 399 -23.99 -7.42 -1.66
N ILE A 400 -23.11 -8.40 -1.45
CA ILE A 400 -22.40 -9.08 -2.54
C ILE A 400 -22.54 -10.59 -2.41
N ARG A 401 -22.37 -11.29 -3.53
CA ARG A 401 -22.09 -12.73 -3.58
C ARG A 401 -20.74 -12.95 -4.22
N ILE A 402 -20.03 -13.96 -3.74
CA ILE A 402 -18.81 -14.41 -4.40
C ILE A 402 -19.20 -15.55 -5.32
N LYS A 403 -18.93 -15.39 -6.60
CA LYS A 403 -19.02 -16.43 -7.62
C LYS A 403 -17.62 -16.97 -7.87
N ALA A 404 -17.43 -18.28 -7.74
CA ALA A 404 -16.19 -18.91 -8.17
C ALA A 404 -16.35 -19.30 -9.65
N ASP A 405 -15.52 -18.73 -10.51
CA ASP A 405 -15.64 -18.90 -11.95
C ASP A 405 -14.79 -20.07 -12.45
N GLN A 406 -13.55 -20.19 -11.96
CA GLN A 406 -12.62 -21.26 -12.32
C GLN A 406 -11.85 -21.69 -11.08
N ALA A 407 -11.51 -22.98 -11.00
CA ALA A 407 -10.58 -23.50 -10.02
C ALA A 407 -9.69 -24.57 -10.64
N GLU A 408 -8.46 -24.66 -10.17
CA GLU A 408 -7.49 -25.68 -10.49
C GLU A 408 -6.85 -26.16 -9.19
N VAL A 409 -6.72 -27.48 -9.02
CA VAL A 409 -6.01 -28.08 -7.90
C VAL A 409 -4.83 -28.86 -8.45
N ASN A 410 -3.61 -28.50 -8.03
CA ASN A 410 -2.37 -29.07 -8.56
C ASN A 410 -2.30 -29.01 -10.11
N GLY A 411 -2.82 -27.93 -10.70
CA GLY A 411 -2.89 -27.74 -12.15
C GLY A 411 -3.96 -28.55 -12.88
N VAL A 412 -4.81 -29.30 -12.16
CA VAL A 412 -5.96 -30.00 -12.72
C VAL A 412 -7.20 -29.10 -12.60
N PRO A 413 -7.82 -28.68 -13.71
CA PRO A 413 -9.05 -27.89 -13.67
C PRO A 413 -10.18 -28.64 -12.97
N LEU A 414 -10.90 -27.93 -12.11
CA LEU A 414 -12.14 -28.37 -11.50
C LEU A 414 -13.31 -27.67 -12.19
N ASP A 415 -14.28 -28.45 -12.65
CA ASP A 415 -15.52 -27.90 -13.19
C ASP A 415 -16.48 -27.54 -12.06
N LEU A 416 -16.61 -26.24 -11.80
CA LEU A 416 -17.43 -25.70 -10.73
C LEU A 416 -18.91 -25.53 -11.13
N GLY A 417 -19.22 -25.54 -12.42
CA GLY A 417 -20.54 -25.16 -12.95
C GLY A 417 -20.88 -23.67 -12.76
N ASP A 418 -21.84 -23.18 -13.54
CA ASP A 418 -22.18 -21.75 -13.62
C ASP A 418 -22.84 -21.15 -12.36
N LYS A 419 -23.28 -22.02 -11.43
CA LYS A 419 -24.06 -21.64 -10.24
C LYS A 419 -23.25 -21.63 -8.94
N CYS A 420 -21.95 -21.90 -9.02
CA CYS A 420 -21.08 -21.97 -7.84
C CYS A 420 -20.93 -20.59 -7.18
N THR A 421 -21.72 -20.36 -6.13
CA THR A 421 -21.85 -19.04 -5.49
C THR A 421 -22.05 -19.16 -3.98
N THR A 422 -21.69 -18.10 -3.26
CA THR A 422 -22.06 -17.93 -1.85
C THR A 422 -23.47 -17.37 -1.69
N SER A 423 -24.03 -17.47 -0.49
CA SER A 423 -25.17 -16.62 -0.10
C SER A 423 -24.77 -15.13 -0.12
N PRO A 424 -25.74 -14.19 -0.20
CA PRO A 424 -25.45 -12.78 0.00
C PRO A 424 -24.76 -12.52 1.33
N THR A 425 -23.79 -11.62 1.34
CA THR A 425 -23.08 -11.14 2.53
C THR A 425 -22.92 -9.63 2.46
N LEU A 426 -22.86 -8.99 3.62
CA LEU A 426 -22.67 -7.54 3.70
C LEU A 426 -21.19 -7.22 3.51
N LEU A 427 -20.89 -6.38 2.53
CA LEU A 427 -19.63 -5.68 2.39
C LEU A 427 -19.80 -4.29 3.01
N SER A 428 -19.02 -3.98 4.04
CA SER A 428 -18.95 -2.64 4.63
C SER A 428 -17.53 -2.12 4.46
N ALA A 429 -17.39 -0.97 3.79
CA ALA A 429 -16.12 -0.32 3.55
C ALA A 429 -16.16 1.11 4.10
N SER A 430 -15.03 1.56 4.65
CA SER A 430 -14.84 2.94 5.07
C SER A 430 -13.49 3.48 4.61
N GLY A 431 -13.42 4.78 4.36
CA GLY A 431 -12.19 5.48 4.03
C GLY A 431 -12.06 6.72 4.88
N PHE A 432 -10.90 6.89 5.52
CA PHE A 432 -10.58 8.10 6.27
C PHE A 432 -10.02 9.16 5.32
N MET A 433 -10.67 10.31 5.25
CA MET A 433 -10.31 11.43 4.38
C MET A 433 -9.61 12.55 5.13
N GLY A 434 -9.29 12.35 6.42
CA GLY A 434 -8.49 13.28 7.20
C GLY A 434 -9.26 14.14 8.19
N ASN A 435 -8.52 15.00 8.88
CA ASN A 435 -9.02 15.94 9.89
C ASN A 435 -8.13 17.19 9.98
N LEU A 436 -8.44 18.10 10.90
CA LEU A 436 -7.68 19.34 11.08
C LEU A 436 -6.19 19.12 11.41
N ARG A 437 -5.82 17.99 12.01
CA ARG A 437 -4.44 17.69 12.40
C ARG A 437 -3.68 16.96 11.30
N THR A 438 -4.35 15.99 10.67
CA THR A 438 -3.77 15.14 9.64
C THR A 438 -3.80 15.77 8.25
N GLY A 439 -4.49 16.91 8.08
CA GLY A 439 -4.87 17.43 6.77
C GLY A 439 -6.12 16.71 6.26
N THR A 440 -6.72 17.23 5.19
CA THR A 440 -7.96 16.67 4.61
C THR A 440 -7.79 16.47 3.10
N THR A 441 -8.34 15.38 2.57
CA THR A 441 -8.47 15.13 1.13
C THR A 441 -9.93 15.29 0.71
N GLN A 442 -10.15 15.67 -0.55
CA GLN A 442 -11.49 15.62 -1.12
C GLN A 442 -11.84 14.18 -1.52
N TYR A 443 -13.13 13.84 -1.46
CA TYR A 443 -13.63 12.49 -1.74
C TYR A 443 -13.42 12.05 -3.19
N ASP A 444 -13.30 13.00 -4.12
CA ASP A 444 -13.12 12.78 -5.55
C ASP A 444 -11.64 12.63 -5.95
N GLN A 445 -10.69 12.90 -5.03
CA GLN A 445 -9.26 12.81 -5.29
C GLN A 445 -8.70 11.38 -5.20
N GLY A 446 -9.51 10.42 -4.74
CA GLY A 446 -9.13 9.03 -4.48
C GLY A 446 -8.60 8.83 -3.05
N GLN A 447 -8.80 7.63 -2.50
CA GLN A 447 -8.63 7.35 -1.09
C GLN A 447 -8.39 5.86 -0.81
N THR A 448 -7.79 5.59 0.36
CA THR A 448 -7.75 4.25 0.94
C THR A 448 -9.14 3.88 1.45
N LEU A 449 -9.69 2.78 0.94
CA LEU A 449 -10.92 2.15 1.38
C LEU A 449 -10.59 0.83 2.06
N ILE A 450 -11.04 0.68 3.30
CA ILE A 450 -10.85 -0.52 4.10
C ILE A 450 -12.20 -1.16 4.34
N ALA A 451 -12.37 -2.40 3.90
CA ALA A 451 -13.48 -3.24 4.32
C ALA A 451 -12.99 -4.17 5.43
N GLN A 452 -13.57 -4.10 6.62
CA GLN A 452 -13.13 -4.92 7.77
C GLN A 452 -14.16 -5.99 8.08
N ASP A 453 -13.72 -7.05 8.77
CA ASP A 453 -14.55 -8.14 9.30
C ASP A 453 -15.51 -8.78 8.28
N PHE A 454 -15.11 -8.80 7.02
CA PHE A 454 -15.86 -9.41 5.94
C PHE A 454 -15.96 -10.93 6.13
N ALA A 455 -17.20 -11.44 6.12
CA ALA A 455 -17.48 -12.87 6.19
C ALA A 455 -17.71 -13.42 4.79
N ILE A 456 -16.88 -14.37 4.37
CA ILE A 456 -17.10 -15.19 3.17
C ILE A 456 -18.07 -16.31 3.57
N PRO A 457 -19.32 -16.33 3.07
CA PRO A 457 -20.27 -17.39 3.41
C PRO A 457 -19.89 -18.71 2.77
N ALA A 458 -20.60 -19.77 3.15
CA ALA A 458 -20.45 -21.07 2.50
C ALA A 458 -20.82 -20.98 1.00
N PHE A 459 -20.07 -21.72 0.20
CA PHE A 459 -20.37 -21.93 -1.21
C PHE A 459 -21.50 -22.94 -1.35
N SER A 460 -22.23 -22.86 -2.45
CA SER A 460 -23.32 -23.75 -2.80
C SER A 460 -23.40 -23.96 -4.30
N ASN A 461 -23.97 -25.10 -4.72
CA ASN A 461 -24.18 -25.46 -6.13
C ASN A 461 -22.88 -25.48 -6.95
N CYS A 462 -21.78 -25.93 -6.32
CA CYS A 462 -20.49 -26.08 -6.98
C CYS A 462 -20.29 -27.51 -7.44
N GLY A 463 -19.89 -27.68 -8.69
CA GLY A 463 -19.63 -28.96 -9.34
C GLY A 463 -20.71 -29.35 -10.35
N VAL A 464 -20.29 -30.02 -11.43
CA VAL A 464 -21.19 -30.59 -12.47
C VAL A 464 -21.46 -32.09 -12.30
N GLY A 465 -20.66 -32.78 -11.49
CA GLY A 465 -20.76 -34.23 -11.27
C GLY A 465 -20.76 -34.61 -9.79
N GLU A 466 -19.80 -34.07 -9.03
CA GLU A 466 -19.75 -34.18 -7.57
C GLU A 466 -19.98 -32.82 -6.91
N ASP A 467 -20.43 -32.82 -5.65
CA ASP A 467 -20.63 -31.58 -4.90
C ASP A 467 -19.29 -31.05 -4.36
N LEU A 468 -18.78 -30.00 -4.99
CA LEU A 468 -17.55 -29.28 -4.62
C LEU A 468 -17.81 -28.14 -3.60
N SER A 469 -19.06 -27.95 -3.16
CA SER A 469 -19.39 -26.88 -2.22
C SER A 469 -18.67 -27.02 -0.86
N PRO A 470 -18.56 -28.24 -0.26
CA PRO A 470 -17.86 -28.42 1.01
C PRO A 470 -16.36 -28.11 0.92
N ILE A 471 -15.69 -28.47 -0.17
CA ILE A 471 -14.24 -28.26 -0.30
C ILE A 471 -13.89 -26.78 -0.48
N LEU A 472 -14.68 -26.03 -1.27
CA LEU A 472 -14.51 -24.58 -1.42
C LEU A 472 -14.81 -23.87 -0.10
N THR A 473 -15.91 -24.25 0.56
CA THR A 473 -16.29 -23.70 1.87
C THR A 473 -15.21 -23.97 2.93
N ALA A 474 -14.67 -25.18 2.95
CA ALA A 474 -13.59 -25.55 3.86
C ALA A 474 -12.30 -24.78 3.58
N SER A 475 -12.05 -24.34 2.34
CA SER A 475 -10.82 -23.64 1.96
C SER A 475 -10.85 -22.15 2.29
N VAL A 476 -11.95 -21.44 1.97
CA VAL A 476 -11.95 -19.96 2.00
C VAL A 476 -13.03 -19.34 2.90
N SER A 477 -14.13 -20.04 3.18
CA SER A 477 -15.25 -19.45 3.93
C SER A 477 -14.94 -19.28 5.41
N GLY A 478 -15.26 -18.10 5.95
CA GLY A 478 -14.98 -17.71 7.33
C GLY A 478 -15.08 -16.20 7.55
N THR A 479 -14.95 -15.77 8.80
CA THR A 479 -14.94 -14.36 9.23
C THR A 479 -13.51 -13.80 9.34
N GLY A 480 -13.40 -12.48 9.58
CA GLY A 480 -12.11 -11.82 9.78
C GLY A 480 -11.30 -11.60 8.50
N ASN A 481 -11.96 -11.64 7.35
CA ASN A 481 -11.37 -11.13 6.12
C ASN A 481 -11.51 -9.61 6.10
N TYR A 482 -10.66 -8.95 5.33
CA TYR A 482 -10.61 -7.53 5.14
C TYR A 482 -10.08 -7.25 3.73
N ALA A 483 -10.52 -6.13 3.17
CA ALA A 483 -9.98 -5.56 1.95
C ALA A 483 -9.27 -4.25 2.28
N ASN A 484 -8.12 -4.01 1.67
CA ASN A 484 -7.49 -2.69 1.63
C ASN A 484 -7.33 -2.30 0.17
N LEU A 485 -8.07 -1.28 -0.26
CA LEU A 485 -8.15 -0.82 -1.63
C LEU A 485 -7.71 0.63 -1.70
N GLU A 486 -6.92 0.99 -2.71
CA GLU A 486 -6.70 2.39 -3.06
C GLU A 486 -7.57 2.73 -4.26
N SER A 487 -8.32 3.83 -4.18
CA SER A 487 -9.05 4.36 -5.32
C SER A 487 -8.26 5.46 -6.03
N GLY A 488 -8.40 5.50 -7.35
CA GLY A 488 -7.98 6.63 -8.15
C GLY A 488 -8.94 7.81 -8.06
N GLN A 489 -8.58 8.88 -8.76
CA GLN A 489 -9.42 10.07 -8.87
C GLN A 489 -10.75 9.70 -9.54
N TRP A 490 -11.85 10.25 -9.03
CA TRP A 490 -13.19 9.94 -9.47
C TRP A 490 -13.46 10.64 -10.82
N CYS A 491 -13.80 9.87 -11.84
CA CYS A 491 -14.13 10.38 -13.16
C CYS A 491 -15.59 10.80 -13.20
N ILE A 492 -15.86 12.06 -13.55
CA ILE A 492 -17.21 12.58 -13.74
C ILE A 492 -17.67 12.22 -15.15
N VAL A 493 -18.50 11.18 -15.25
CA VAL A 493 -18.83 10.54 -16.54
C VAL A 493 -19.55 11.50 -17.50
N ILE A 494 -20.36 12.43 -16.96
CA ILE A 494 -21.23 13.30 -17.77
C ILE A 494 -20.44 14.34 -18.58
N ASN A 495 -19.36 14.89 -18.00
CA ASN A 495 -18.57 15.95 -18.62
C ASN A 495 -17.12 15.52 -18.94
N GLY A 496 -16.75 14.28 -18.62
CA GLY A 496 -15.41 13.73 -18.84
C GLY A 496 -14.33 14.28 -17.91
N HIS A 497 -14.71 15.03 -16.87
CA HIS A 497 -13.74 15.61 -15.93
C HIS A 497 -13.06 14.52 -15.11
N ASN A 498 -11.74 14.62 -14.95
CA ASN A 498 -10.89 13.65 -14.25
C ASN A 498 -10.91 12.21 -14.82
N CYS A 499 -11.36 12.04 -16.07
CA CYS A 499 -11.38 10.76 -16.75
C CYS A 499 -10.08 10.55 -17.54
N VAL A 500 -9.57 9.32 -17.53
CA VAL A 500 -8.45 8.87 -18.38
C VAL A 500 -9.03 7.89 -19.39
N ASP A 501 -8.96 8.24 -20.67
CA ASP A 501 -9.54 7.44 -21.77
C ASP A 501 -11.02 7.09 -21.57
N GLY A 502 -11.80 8.04 -21.02
CA GLY A 502 -13.22 7.88 -20.75
C GLY A 502 -13.55 7.04 -19.51
N ALA A 503 -12.55 6.68 -18.69
CA ALA A 503 -12.74 5.90 -17.48
C ALA A 503 -12.13 6.55 -16.22
N GLY A 504 -12.49 6.02 -15.05
CA GLY A 504 -11.82 6.37 -13.78
C GLY A 504 -10.31 6.14 -13.86
N ALA A 505 -9.52 7.04 -13.27
CA ALA A 505 -8.08 6.88 -13.18
C ALA A 505 -7.73 5.69 -12.28
N LEU A 506 -6.64 4.99 -12.57
CA LEU A 506 -6.09 4.01 -11.64
C LEU A 506 -5.57 4.72 -10.37
N PRO A 507 -5.57 4.04 -9.21
CA PRO A 507 -4.98 4.60 -8.00
C PRO A 507 -3.52 4.98 -8.22
N ARG A 508 -3.17 6.19 -7.79
CA ARG A 508 -1.79 6.62 -7.67
C ARG A 508 -1.30 6.24 -6.28
N THR A 509 -0.26 5.44 -6.21
CA THR A 509 0.41 5.09 -4.95
C THR A 509 1.81 5.67 -4.94
N PHE A 510 2.49 5.59 -3.80
CA PHE A 510 3.89 5.99 -3.69
C PHE A 510 4.77 4.81 -3.28
N THR A 511 5.99 4.82 -3.78
CA THR A 511 7.08 4.03 -3.22
C THR A 511 7.91 4.94 -2.32
N VAL A 512 8.17 4.47 -1.11
CA VAL A 512 9.03 5.13 -0.12
C VAL A 512 10.25 4.25 0.15
N ASN A 513 11.44 4.82 -0.06
CA ASN A 513 12.72 4.15 0.18
C ASN A 513 13.80 5.17 0.59
N PRO A 514 14.56 4.98 1.68
CA PRO A 514 14.58 3.80 2.56
C PRO A 514 13.45 3.72 3.58
N GLY A 515 12.64 4.76 3.78
CA GLY A 515 11.74 4.85 4.94
C GLY A 515 12.51 4.95 6.27
N GLY A 516 11.83 4.64 7.38
CA GLY A 516 12.34 4.74 8.75
C GLY A 516 12.18 6.14 9.33
N THR A 517 12.90 6.41 10.43
CA THR A 517 12.98 7.75 11.03
C THR A 517 13.87 8.65 10.18
N VAL A 518 13.33 9.79 9.77
CA VAL A 518 13.97 10.77 8.89
C VAL A 518 14.03 12.11 9.60
N THR A 519 15.18 12.75 9.55
CA THR A 519 15.36 14.12 10.02
C THR A 519 15.34 15.06 8.83
N ALA A 520 14.42 16.03 8.81
CA ALA A 520 14.34 17.04 7.77
C ALA A 520 14.68 18.42 8.35
N VAL A 521 15.73 19.07 7.85
CA VAL A 521 16.27 20.31 8.44
C VAL A 521 16.21 21.47 7.45
N ALA A 522 15.61 22.59 7.85
CA ALA A 522 15.66 23.86 7.13
C ALA A 522 16.63 24.84 7.79
N ARG A 523 17.45 25.52 6.99
CA ARG A 523 18.40 26.56 7.42
C ARG A 523 18.48 27.71 6.40
N PRO A 524 17.96 28.91 6.68
CA PRO A 524 17.17 29.30 7.86
C PRO A 524 15.71 28.83 7.76
N PHE A 525 14.96 29.02 8.86
CA PHE A 525 13.49 29.03 8.85
C PHE A 525 13.02 30.46 9.15
N THR A 526 12.36 31.10 8.18
CA THR A 526 11.89 32.49 8.29
C THR A 526 10.42 32.58 7.89
N LEU A 527 9.63 33.27 8.72
CA LEU A 527 8.28 33.73 8.40
C LEU A 527 8.27 35.26 8.38
N THR A 528 7.73 35.87 7.32
CA THR A 528 7.74 37.34 7.16
C THR A 528 6.31 37.87 7.04
N GLN A 529 6.00 38.96 7.74
CA GLN A 529 4.72 39.69 7.63
C GLN A 529 5.01 41.19 7.53
N GLY A 530 4.96 41.72 6.30
CA GLY A 530 5.37 43.10 6.05
C GLY A 530 6.86 43.31 6.39
N ASN A 531 7.14 44.18 7.38
CA ASN A 531 8.50 44.42 7.88
C ASN A 531 8.84 43.59 9.13
N ALA A 532 7.92 42.78 9.64
CA ALA A 532 8.16 41.93 10.79
C ALA A 532 8.63 40.53 10.36
N GLU A 533 9.52 39.92 11.13
CA GLU A 533 10.10 38.61 10.84
C GLU A 533 10.14 37.71 12.09
N PHE A 534 9.68 36.47 11.95
CA PHE A 534 9.99 35.40 12.89
C PHE A 534 11.05 34.53 12.25
N ARG A 535 12.26 34.57 12.80
CA ARG A 535 13.44 33.96 12.21
C ARG A 535 14.04 32.96 13.16
N CYS A 536 14.39 31.79 12.66
CA CYS A 536 15.15 30.78 13.38
C CYS A 536 16.38 30.37 12.56
N GLU A 537 17.48 30.08 13.24
CA GLU A 537 18.68 29.51 12.62
C GLU A 537 18.37 28.19 11.93
N SER A 538 17.51 27.37 12.55
CA SER A 538 17.03 26.14 11.95
C SER A 538 15.65 25.70 12.44
N ALA A 539 14.95 24.96 11.58
CA ALA A 539 13.80 24.15 11.94
C ALA A 539 14.09 22.68 11.58
N THR A 540 13.83 21.77 12.51
CA THR A 540 14.09 20.33 12.35
C THR A 540 12.80 19.58 12.54
N MET A 541 12.40 18.78 11.55
CA MET A 541 11.31 17.81 11.66
C MET A 541 11.90 16.42 11.85
N GLN A 542 11.35 15.64 12.78
CA GLN A 542 11.65 14.22 12.91
C GLN A 542 10.41 13.44 12.49
N LEU A 543 10.48 12.76 11.35
CA LEU A 543 9.36 12.09 10.69
C LEU A 543 9.61 10.58 10.64
N ASP A 544 8.66 9.78 11.09
CA ASP A 544 8.66 8.33 10.88
C ASP A 544 7.86 7.98 9.64
N MET A 545 8.52 7.29 8.71
CA MET A 545 7.98 6.92 7.39
C MET A 545 8.00 5.41 7.19
N ASP A 546 6.87 4.84 6.79
CA ASP A 546 6.83 3.42 6.45
C ASP A 546 7.55 3.18 5.11
N ARG A 547 8.56 2.31 5.14
CA ARG A 547 9.19 1.82 3.92
C ARG A 547 8.21 0.94 3.18
N GLY A 548 8.06 1.14 1.87
CA GLY A 548 7.31 0.20 1.07
C GLY A 548 6.96 0.68 -0.32
N HIS A 549 6.51 -0.26 -1.13
CA HIS A 549 5.82 0.03 -2.38
C HIS A 549 4.32 0.16 -2.11
N TRP A 550 3.61 0.87 -3.00
CA TRP A 550 2.16 1.00 -2.94
C TRP A 550 1.62 1.65 -1.66
N GLN A 551 2.38 2.58 -1.08
CA GLN A 551 1.96 3.36 0.08
C GLN A 551 0.82 4.31 -0.29
N SER A 552 -0.10 4.51 0.66
CA SER A 552 -1.18 5.49 0.53
C SER A 552 -0.59 6.90 0.35
N ARG A 553 -1.31 7.73 -0.40
CA ARG A 553 -0.96 9.14 -0.61
C ARG A 553 -1.12 9.99 0.64
N PHE A 554 -1.95 9.52 1.57
CA PHE A 554 -2.38 10.23 2.76
C PHE A 554 -1.77 9.59 4.01
N ARG A 555 -1.18 10.41 4.89
CA ARG A 555 -0.43 10.04 6.10
C ARG A 555 0.79 9.17 5.83
N LEU A 556 1.65 9.61 4.91
CA LEU A 556 2.92 8.95 4.58
C LEU A 556 3.96 9.03 5.70
N ALA A 557 3.88 10.05 6.54
CA ALA A 557 4.73 10.18 7.71
C ALA A 557 3.98 10.80 8.88
N LYS A 558 4.44 10.49 10.08
CA LYS A 558 4.04 11.14 11.33
C LYS A 558 5.29 11.59 12.08
N GLY A 559 5.24 12.73 12.76
CA GLY A 559 6.41 13.19 13.49
C GLY A 559 6.18 14.42 14.35
N ASP A 560 7.26 15.11 14.63
CA ASP A 560 7.27 16.39 15.35
C ASP A 560 8.19 17.40 14.67
N MET A 561 8.25 18.61 15.23
CA MET A 561 9.16 19.65 14.79
C MET A 561 9.68 20.47 15.97
N SER A 562 10.94 20.87 15.87
CA SER A 562 11.60 21.78 16.81
C SER A 562 12.27 22.90 16.04
N LEU A 563 12.39 24.07 16.68
CA LEU A 563 13.11 25.21 16.10
C LEU A 563 14.12 25.74 17.11
N ALA A 564 15.29 26.13 16.60
CA ALA A 564 16.43 26.58 17.38
C ALA A 564 16.96 27.93 16.90
N GLY A 565 17.51 28.71 17.83
CA GLY A 565 18.09 30.02 17.55
C GLY A 565 17.07 31.00 17.00
N CYS A 566 15.90 31.10 17.66
CA CYS A 566 14.80 31.92 17.18
C CYS A 566 14.82 33.34 17.73
N GLU A 567 14.44 34.30 16.89
CA GLU A 567 14.25 35.70 17.21
C GLU A 567 13.00 36.24 16.50
N VAL A 568 12.45 37.32 17.06
CA VAL A 568 11.26 38.00 16.56
C VAL A 568 11.65 39.46 16.29
N GLU A 569 11.74 39.83 15.03
CA GLU A 569 11.93 41.22 14.62
C GLU A 569 10.56 41.86 14.39
N SER A 570 10.24 42.88 15.17
CA SER A 570 9.00 43.64 15.04
C SER A 570 9.00 44.54 13.80
N SER A 571 7.83 45.02 13.39
CA SER A 571 7.70 45.87 12.20
C SER A 571 8.39 47.24 12.30
N ASP A 572 8.80 47.66 13.50
CA ASP A 572 9.61 48.85 13.79
C ASP A 572 11.13 48.54 13.91
N GLY A 573 11.55 47.29 13.68
CA GLY A 573 12.95 46.87 13.63
C GLY A 573 13.57 46.50 14.97
N VAL A 574 12.76 46.30 16.01
CA VAL A 574 13.24 45.83 17.33
C VAL A 574 13.33 44.31 17.32
N VAL A 575 14.50 43.78 17.67
CA VAL A 575 14.73 42.33 17.74
C VAL A 575 14.51 41.84 19.16
N HIS A 576 13.56 40.93 19.32
CA HIS A 576 13.27 40.22 20.57
C HIS A 576 13.80 38.80 20.51
N GLN A 577 14.51 38.37 21.56
CA GLN A 577 15.07 37.02 21.62
C GLN A 577 14.02 36.02 22.10
N VAL A 578 13.96 34.84 21.48
CA VAL A 578 13.14 33.72 21.99
C VAL A 578 13.93 32.98 23.07
N ARG A 579 13.33 32.79 24.24
CA ARG A 579 13.89 32.00 25.34
C ARG A 579 13.54 30.53 25.18
N GLY A 580 14.57 29.69 25.19
CA GLY A 580 14.44 28.23 25.10
C GLY A 580 14.08 27.78 23.69
N GLU A 581 13.57 26.55 23.61
CA GLU A 581 13.14 25.95 22.34
C GLU A 581 11.71 26.36 22.01
N VAL A 582 11.43 26.54 20.71
CA VAL A 582 10.06 26.72 20.22
C VAL A 582 9.40 25.35 20.16
N THR A 583 8.27 25.21 20.83
CA THR A 583 7.59 23.91 20.92
C THR A 583 6.49 23.78 19.88
N GLN A 584 6.41 22.60 19.28
CA GLN A 584 5.33 22.17 18.40
C GLN A 584 4.24 21.45 19.22
N ASP A 585 2.98 21.87 19.06
CA ASP A 585 1.84 21.32 19.81
C ASP A 585 1.09 20.27 18.96
N GLY A 586 1.27 19.01 19.32
CA GLY A 586 0.72 17.86 18.60
C GLY A 586 1.61 17.35 17.47
N ALA A 587 1.21 16.22 16.86
CA ALA A 587 1.98 15.57 15.81
C ALA A 587 1.86 16.28 14.46
N LEU A 588 2.96 16.28 13.71
CA LEU A 588 2.98 16.60 12.30
C LEU A 588 2.60 15.38 11.46
N TRP A 589 1.93 15.65 10.34
CA TRP A 589 1.58 14.64 9.35
C TRP A 589 2.03 15.05 7.96
N MET A 590 2.71 14.16 7.28
CA MET A 590 3.12 14.36 5.89
C MET A 590 2.15 13.65 4.95
N ASN A 591 1.62 14.41 3.99
CA ASN A 591 0.79 13.91 2.90
C ASN A 591 1.47 14.21 1.57
N MET A 592 1.26 13.33 0.59
CA MET A 592 1.62 13.58 -0.81
C MET A 592 0.34 13.61 -1.62
N ILE A 593 -0.17 14.81 -1.91
CA ILE A 593 -1.37 14.95 -2.71
C ILE A 593 -1.01 15.25 -4.16
N THR A 594 -2.02 15.25 -5.02
CA THR A 594 -1.86 15.69 -6.41
C THR A 594 -2.56 17.03 -6.56
N ASN A 595 -1.87 18.04 -7.07
CA ASN A 595 -2.49 19.33 -7.36
C ASN A 595 -3.42 19.25 -8.58
N GLU A 596 -4.14 20.33 -8.88
CA GLU A 596 -5.10 20.39 -9.99
C GLU A 596 -4.49 20.04 -11.37
N ILE A 597 -3.17 20.20 -11.52
CA ILE A 597 -2.44 19.95 -12.77
C ILE A 597 -1.89 18.50 -12.82
N GLY A 598 -2.12 17.70 -11.78
CA GLY A 598 -1.65 16.33 -11.73
C GLY A 598 -0.25 16.15 -11.15
N ASN A 599 0.40 17.22 -10.66
CA ASN A 599 1.75 17.16 -10.08
C ASN A 599 1.69 16.79 -8.59
N PRO A 600 2.65 15.99 -8.09
CA PRO A 600 2.74 15.70 -6.67
C PRO A 600 3.07 16.97 -5.87
N GLU A 601 2.33 17.20 -4.80
CA GLU A 601 2.54 18.27 -3.82
C GLU A 601 2.69 17.63 -2.44
N MET A 602 3.80 17.95 -1.76
CA MET A 602 4.01 17.55 -0.38
C MET A 602 3.31 18.55 0.54
N ARG A 603 2.56 18.04 1.52
CA ARG A 603 1.94 18.86 2.57
C ARG A 603 2.34 18.37 3.95
N ILE A 604 2.86 19.28 4.77
CA ILE A 604 3.09 19.09 6.21
C ILE A 604 1.92 19.73 6.94
N ASN A 605 1.13 18.91 7.63
CA ASN A 605 -0.07 19.31 8.36
C ASN A 605 0.19 19.22 9.85
N GLY A 606 -0.60 19.93 10.64
CA GLY A 606 -0.52 19.86 12.10
C GLY A 606 0.41 20.91 12.73
N VAL A 607 0.88 21.91 11.97
CA VAL A 607 1.88 22.88 12.45
C VAL A 607 1.28 23.87 13.44
N LEU A 608 1.81 23.91 14.67
CA LEU A 608 1.31 24.75 15.75
C LEU A 608 2.45 25.10 16.72
N LEU A 609 2.99 26.31 16.62
CA LEU A 609 4.23 26.69 17.27
C LEU A 609 3.99 27.58 18.48
N ASN A 610 4.79 27.40 19.53
CA ASN A 610 4.79 28.26 20.72
C ASN A 610 6.20 28.72 21.02
N ALA A 611 6.41 30.02 21.00
CA ALA A 611 7.67 30.67 21.31
C ALA A 611 7.51 31.55 22.56
N THR A 612 8.40 31.42 23.54
CA THR A 612 8.46 32.34 24.68
C THR A 612 9.40 33.48 24.33
N VAL A 613 8.90 34.69 24.16
CA VAL A 613 9.67 35.86 23.70
C VAL A 613 10.06 36.75 24.88
N ASP A 614 11.32 37.16 24.96
CA ASP A 614 11.84 38.11 25.95
C ASP A 614 11.56 39.55 25.49
N LEU A 615 10.78 40.30 26.28
CA LEU A 615 10.44 41.70 26.02
C LEU A 615 11.39 42.68 26.75
N GLY A 616 12.39 42.15 27.47
CA GLY A 616 13.29 42.93 28.32
C GLY A 616 12.77 43.10 29.75
N GLY A 617 13.67 43.47 30.68
CA GLY A 617 13.28 43.86 32.03
C GLY A 617 12.52 42.78 32.82
N SER A 618 12.89 41.50 32.64
CA SER A 618 12.24 40.29 33.19
C SER A 618 10.86 39.93 32.64
N GLN A 619 10.34 40.68 31.67
CA GLN A 619 9.05 40.40 31.04
C GLN A 619 9.20 39.40 29.90
N THR A 620 8.34 38.39 29.88
CA THR A 620 8.22 37.43 28.77
C THR A 620 6.78 37.35 28.31
N CYS A 621 6.58 37.06 27.03
CA CYS A 621 5.27 36.74 26.48
C CYS A 621 5.33 35.45 25.65
N THR A 622 4.18 34.90 25.30
CA THR A 622 4.08 33.71 24.44
C THR A 622 3.55 34.15 23.08
N LEU A 623 4.38 33.99 22.05
CA LEU A 623 3.98 34.12 20.66
C LEU A 623 3.56 32.73 20.17
N ARG A 624 2.29 32.57 19.80
CA ARG A 624 1.77 31.32 19.24
C ARG A 624 1.52 31.52 17.75
N ILE A 625 1.95 30.58 16.93
CA ILE A 625 1.80 30.61 15.47
C ILE A 625 0.98 29.41 15.04
N SER A 626 -0.14 29.67 14.36
CA SER A 626 -1.15 28.67 13.99
C SER A 626 -1.82 29.07 12.68
N GLU A 627 -2.84 28.34 12.25
CA GLU A 627 -3.82 28.91 11.35
C GLU A 627 -4.94 29.54 12.19
N VAL A 628 -5.45 30.68 11.74
CA VAL A 628 -6.49 31.44 12.44
C VAL A 628 -7.77 31.39 11.62
N LEU A 629 -8.86 31.02 12.29
CA LEU A 629 -10.19 30.89 11.70
C LEU A 629 -11.00 32.16 11.92
N THR A 630 -11.43 32.77 10.81
CA THR A 630 -12.21 34.03 10.81
C THR A 630 -13.64 33.78 10.35
N ARG A 631 -14.62 34.41 11.01
CA ARG A 631 -15.99 34.49 10.49
C ARG A 631 -16.05 35.50 9.35
N LEU A 632 -16.66 35.10 8.23
CA LEU A 632 -16.70 35.89 7.00
C LEU A 632 -17.83 36.94 6.99
N PHE A 633 -18.00 37.68 8.10
CA PHE A 633 -18.85 38.86 8.10
C PHE A 633 -18.02 40.10 7.77
N PRO A 634 -18.30 40.82 6.66
CA PRO A 634 -17.52 41.99 6.23
C PRO A 634 -17.57 43.17 7.21
N ILE A 635 -18.39 43.09 8.27
CA ILE A 635 -18.58 44.14 9.28
C ILE A 635 -17.85 43.81 10.60
N PHE A 636 -17.57 42.53 10.86
CA PHE A 636 -16.87 42.05 12.06
C PHE A 636 -15.93 40.92 11.62
N ASN A 637 -14.68 41.26 11.29
CA ASN A 637 -13.61 40.28 11.12
C ASN A 637 -13.26 39.69 12.50
N GLU A 638 -14.18 38.94 13.08
CA GLU A 638 -14.00 38.28 14.35
C GLU A 638 -13.25 36.98 14.11
N VAL A 639 -12.07 36.89 14.72
CA VAL A 639 -11.35 35.64 14.86
C VAL A 639 -12.11 34.79 15.88
N VAL A 640 -12.47 33.58 15.49
CA VAL A 640 -13.34 32.72 16.30
C VAL A 640 -12.60 31.55 16.90
N ASP A 641 -11.54 31.07 16.24
CA ASP A 641 -10.75 29.96 16.74
C ASP A 641 -9.36 29.90 16.09
N GLU A 642 -8.51 29.04 16.64
CA GLU A 642 -7.25 28.63 16.03
C GLU A 642 -7.30 27.15 15.64
N ARG A 643 -6.51 26.76 14.64
CA ARG A 643 -6.25 25.36 14.33
C ARG A 643 -4.80 25.16 13.93
N PRO A 644 -4.29 23.91 13.95
CA PRO A 644 -3.00 23.63 13.36
C PRO A 644 -2.98 24.05 11.89
N ALA A 645 -1.92 24.71 11.47
CA ALA A 645 -1.69 25.13 10.10
C ALA A 645 -1.10 23.99 9.26
N ASP A 646 -1.03 24.23 7.96
CA ASP A 646 -0.25 23.43 7.03
C ASP A 646 0.78 24.27 6.24
N MET A 647 1.78 23.56 5.73
CA MET A 647 2.77 24.03 4.78
C MET A 647 2.75 23.09 3.58
N SER A 648 2.79 23.64 2.37
CA SER A 648 2.78 22.86 1.14
C SER A 648 3.80 23.33 0.13
N GLY A 649 4.27 22.42 -0.71
CA GLY A 649 5.35 22.70 -1.64
C GLY A 649 5.81 21.49 -2.45
N THR A 650 6.97 21.64 -3.05
CA THR A 650 7.54 20.63 -3.95
C THR A 650 8.60 19.81 -3.23
N TYR A 651 8.57 18.50 -3.45
CA TYR A 651 9.63 17.60 -3.01
C TYR A 651 10.50 17.20 -4.20
N ASP A 652 11.79 17.51 -4.14
CA ASP A 652 12.75 17.14 -5.17
C ASP A 652 14.03 16.59 -4.53
N ASN A 653 14.36 15.35 -4.87
CA ASN A 653 15.62 14.67 -4.54
C ASN A 653 16.09 14.87 -3.08
N GLY A 654 15.22 14.63 -2.10
CA GLY A 654 15.57 14.78 -0.68
C GLY A 654 15.26 16.16 -0.09
N THR A 655 14.80 17.13 -0.87
CA THR A 655 14.51 18.48 -0.39
C THR A 655 13.05 18.83 -0.55
N PHE A 656 12.40 19.23 0.54
CA PHE A 656 11.06 19.82 0.53
C PHE A 656 11.18 21.35 0.53
N SER A 657 10.83 21.96 -0.60
CA SER A 657 10.78 23.41 -0.75
C SER A 657 9.37 23.93 -0.52
N VAL A 658 9.16 24.61 0.61
CA VAL A 658 7.84 25.18 0.92
C VAL A 658 7.51 26.30 -0.06
N LYS A 659 6.31 26.26 -0.63
CA LYS A 659 5.78 27.26 -1.57
C LYS A 659 4.64 28.07 -0.97
N THR A 660 3.79 27.41 -0.20
CA THR A 660 2.58 27.98 0.39
C THR A 660 2.45 27.51 1.84
N HIS A 661 1.82 28.32 2.68
CA HIS A 661 1.55 27.99 4.08
C HIS A 661 0.33 28.76 4.58
N PHE A 662 -0.26 28.27 5.67
CA PHE A 662 -1.38 28.94 6.34
C PHE A 662 -1.04 29.44 7.76
N LEU A 663 0.26 29.52 8.06
CA LEU A 663 0.77 30.06 9.33
C LEU A 663 0.45 31.55 9.49
N LYS A 664 -0.03 31.93 10.68
CA LYS A 664 -0.35 33.28 11.15
C LYS A 664 -0.07 33.40 12.65
N PRO A 665 0.16 34.62 13.19
CA PRO A 665 0.08 34.82 14.63
C PRO A 665 -1.30 34.42 15.18
N SER A 666 -1.35 33.64 16.25
CA SER A 666 -2.59 33.20 16.88
C SER A 666 -3.17 34.26 17.80
N MET A 667 -4.50 34.35 17.88
CA MET A 667 -5.23 35.15 18.88
C MET A 667 -4.93 34.74 20.32
N LYS A 668 -4.42 33.51 20.54
CA LYS A 668 -4.00 33.02 21.85
C LYS A 668 -2.58 33.46 22.23
N SER A 669 -1.91 34.21 21.35
CA SER A 669 -0.63 34.86 21.68
C SER A 669 -0.85 35.90 22.77
N THR A 670 0.04 35.91 23.77
CA THR A 670 0.06 36.94 24.82
C THR A 670 1.02 38.09 24.49
N CYS A 671 1.74 37.98 23.38
CA CYS A 671 2.65 39.01 22.88
C CYS A 671 1.92 40.16 22.19
N SER A 672 2.34 41.39 22.49
CA SER A 672 1.91 42.62 21.81
C SER A 672 3.07 43.24 21.03
N ILE A 673 3.66 42.46 20.11
CA ILE A 673 4.82 42.86 19.30
C ILE A 673 4.32 43.45 17.97
N PRO A 674 4.74 44.66 17.55
CA PRO A 674 4.33 45.25 16.28
C PRO A 674 4.59 44.30 15.10
N GLY A 675 3.56 44.07 14.27
CA GLY A 675 3.61 43.12 13.16
C GLY A 675 3.16 41.68 13.50
N PHE A 676 2.99 41.34 14.78
CA PHE A 676 2.48 40.03 15.25
C PHE A 676 1.13 40.11 15.97
N THR A 677 0.53 41.31 16.05
CA THR A 677 -0.80 41.53 16.65
C THR A 677 -1.93 41.48 15.64
N ASP A 678 -1.61 41.43 14.34
CA ASP A 678 -2.60 41.30 13.28
C ASP A 678 -2.83 39.82 12.96
N PHE A 679 -3.85 39.25 13.60
CA PHE A 679 -4.22 37.85 13.46
C PHE A 679 -4.98 37.55 12.15
N LEU A 680 -5.42 38.59 11.42
CA LEU A 680 -6.21 38.42 10.19
C LEU A 680 -5.27 38.19 9.00
N ASN A 681 -4.21 38.97 8.94
CA ASN A 681 -3.18 38.83 7.93
C ASN A 681 -2.22 37.71 8.30
N GLY A 682 -2.02 36.76 7.39
CA GLY A 682 -1.00 35.73 7.56
C GLY A 682 0.39 36.25 7.25
N PHE A 683 1.41 35.43 7.53
CA PHE A 683 2.73 35.69 6.99
C PHE A 683 2.64 35.72 5.46
N THR A 684 3.27 36.72 4.84
CA THR A 684 3.24 36.92 3.39
C THR A 684 4.21 36.00 2.65
N SER A 685 5.22 35.50 3.35
CA SER A 685 6.19 34.55 2.80
C SER A 685 6.80 33.68 3.89
N ILE A 686 7.19 32.48 3.46
CA ILE A 686 8.03 31.57 4.22
C ILE A 686 9.31 31.28 3.43
N LYS A 687 10.43 31.18 4.14
CA LYS A 687 11.68 30.62 3.62
C LYS A 687 12.06 29.43 4.47
N ALA A 688 11.78 28.24 3.96
CA ALA A 688 12.09 26.98 4.61
C ALA A 688 12.25 25.88 3.53
N ASP A 689 13.50 25.51 3.25
CA ASP A 689 13.83 24.36 2.41
C ASP A 689 14.35 23.25 3.32
N PHE A 690 13.55 22.21 3.53
CA PHE A 690 13.89 21.11 4.44
C PHE A 690 14.64 20.02 3.69
N ALA A 691 15.91 19.83 4.03
CA ALA A 691 16.73 18.73 3.52
C ALA A 691 16.55 17.48 4.39
N PHE A 692 16.17 16.36 3.78
CA PHE A 692 15.87 15.08 4.44
C PHE A 692 17.15 14.24 4.57
N ASP A 693 17.39 13.70 5.76
CA ASP A 693 18.46 12.77 6.08
C ASP A 693 17.92 11.58 6.92
N PRO A 694 18.01 10.33 6.43
CA PRO A 694 18.48 9.97 5.10
C PRO A 694 17.53 10.49 4.00
N VAL A 695 18.11 10.77 2.82
CA VAL A 695 17.34 11.17 1.63
C VAL A 695 16.30 10.12 1.30
N GLN A 696 15.05 10.56 1.14
CA GLN A 696 13.95 9.68 0.77
C GLN A 696 13.69 9.75 -0.74
N GLN A 697 13.54 8.59 -1.35
CA GLN A 697 12.98 8.45 -2.69
C GLN A 697 11.48 8.24 -2.52
N ILE A 698 10.70 9.27 -2.83
CA ILE A 698 9.24 9.25 -2.84
C ILE A 698 8.79 9.35 -4.29
N THR A 699 8.50 8.21 -4.92
CA THR A 699 8.20 8.14 -6.35
C THR A 699 6.83 7.54 -6.59
N THR A 700 6.10 8.07 -7.56
CA THR A 700 4.93 7.38 -8.12
C THR A 700 5.40 6.28 -9.09
N PRO A 701 4.69 5.14 -9.18
CA PRO A 701 4.95 4.10 -10.18
C PRO A 701 4.99 4.61 -11.62
#